data_AF-A0A258E899-F1
#
_entry.id   AF-A0A258E899-F1
#
_cell.length_a   1.000
_cell.length_b   1.000
_cell.length_c   1.000
_cell.angle_alpha   90.00
_cell.angle_beta   90.00
_cell.angle_gamma   90.00
#
_symmetry.space_group_name_H-M   'P 1'
#
loop_
_entity.id
_entity.type
_entity.pdbx_description
1 polymer ?
#
loop_
_entity_poly.entity_id
_entity_poly.type
_entity_poly.pdbx_seq_one_letter_code
_entity_poly.pdbx_strand_id
1 'polypeptide(L)'
;MKHLLFTLALLGSVASAHAQEYLEVAANPVGAGKGKKIVLVAGDEEYHTEESMPMLAKILAKTHGFNCIVLFSTDEKAGYIDPNNQKNIRGTEMLADADLLIIGTRFRQLPDESLAHFAKFLNSGKPVIGFRTATHAFTGSAKTGDFKWSEFGLKILGEKWVSHHGSHKKEGTRSVVVEANSKNEILRGVGEIFCTTDVYGAPDVKPESDTILLRGAVTETLDPKSKNVAGPKNEPMQPIAWLHDYTAPDGKAKGRSFCTTMGASLDYTDENLRRLIVNAVHSLLKLPVAAKADVAFIDPFKPTAFGFTKDAGYFKQRNLKPGDFATGSSPSMGVPEDKSKPTAAKKPDAKKPEDVKAPHQPSVEPIAATSARPQAVAPPSKGEHIVLIGNGLAERDTWYSRIETELQLRYPDRELFFRNMGHVGDTPGFRPHPSRASQWAFPGAEKFHPDKPIHNGQGFYATPDQWLTHLQADTIVGFFGYNESFDGPSKVGNFEAELDAWVVHTLSKAYNGKTAPRVVLVSPIAYENQSAKRDLPKGDVENSNLLLYASSIEKVAKKHGLTYIDLFSPTQEIEAKGGESFTTGGFVPTDKGYVEVAKMLATGLYGHASYESKVDPKLVHEAVKEKDWFWNTDYNILNGVHAHGRRYNPYGPQNYPDEVQKSREMTALRDNLIHAVATGKTTERKVDDSKTHALPPVPTNYVPSVKNGSEKYLYGEDALKSLKVPEGYKVELFASEKEFPNLANPMQMSFDNKGRLWVATMPT
;
A
#
# COMPACT_ATOMS: atom_id res chain seq x y z
N MET A 1 61.04 -24.19 -23.73
CA MET A 1 59.79 -24.54 -24.46
C MET A 1 58.67 -24.56 -23.44
N LYS A 2 57.56 -23.82 -23.50
CA LYS A 2 57.06 -22.71 -24.32
C LYS A 2 56.22 -21.87 -23.36
N HIS A 3 56.47 -20.58 -23.29
CA HIS A 3 55.58 -19.62 -22.64
C HIS A 3 54.34 -19.41 -23.52
N LEU A 4 53.15 -19.35 -22.91
CA LEU A 4 51.96 -18.79 -23.56
C LEU A 4 51.36 -17.75 -22.61
N LEU A 5 51.71 -16.48 -22.85
CA LEU A 5 51.00 -15.32 -22.34
C LEU A 5 49.63 -15.27 -23.02
N PHE A 6 48.55 -15.19 -22.24
CA PHE A 6 47.26 -14.71 -22.72
C PHE A 6 47.14 -13.23 -22.34
N THR A 7 47.43 -12.37 -23.30
CA THR A 7 47.23 -10.92 -23.23
C THR A 7 45.74 -10.64 -23.44
N LEU A 8 45.00 -10.27 -22.40
CA LEU A 8 43.62 -9.80 -22.52
C LEU A 8 43.66 -8.34 -22.99
N ALA A 9 43.43 -8.11 -24.28
CA ALA A 9 43.29 -6.77 -24.84
C ALA A 9 41.95 -6.17 -24.40
N LEU A 10 41.97 -5.26 -23.42
CA LEU A 10 40.87 -4.32 -23.19
C LEU A 10 40.85 -3.31 -24.35
N LEU A 11 40.05 -3.60 -25.37
CA LEU A 11 39.55 -2.57 -26.27
C LEU A 11 38.44 -1.83 -25.53
N GLY A 12 38.81 -0.72 -24.89
CA GLY A 12 37.85 0.26 -24.40
C GLY A 12 37.13 0.89 -25.58
N SER A 13 35.92 0.41 -25.86
CA SER A 13 34.96 1.16 -26.66
C SER A 13 34.52 2.37 -25.83
N VAL A 14 34.95 3.56 -26.26
CA VAL A 14 34.44 4.83 -25.77
C VAL A 14 33.00 4.92 -26.29
N ALA A 15 32.05 4.35 -25.55
CA ALA A 15 30.64 4.51 -25.82
C ALA A 15 30.28 5.97 -25.55
N SER A 16 30.11 6.74 -26.62
CA SER A 16 29.41 8.02 -26.53
C SER A 16 28.03 7.73 -25.93
N ALA A 17 27.70 8.40 -24.83
CA ALA A 17 26.43 8.26 -24.13
C ALA A 17 25.30 8.85 -24.99
N HIS A 18 24.90 8.13 -26.03
CA HIS A 18 23.57 8.31 -26.62
C HIS A 18 22.57 7.64 -25.68
N ALA A 19 21.62 8.42 -25.18
CA ALA A 19 20.49 7.88 -24.43
C ALA A 19 19.80 6.81 -25.30
N GLN A 20 19.70 5.58 -24.79
CA GLN A 20 19.12 4.46 -25.53
C GLN A 20 17.67 4.78 -25.90
N GLU A 21 17.36 4.86 -27.21
CA GLU A 21 16.09 5.38 -27.72
C GLU A 21 14.92 4.38 -27.63
N TYR A 22 15.23 3.10 -27.47
CA TYR A 22 14.31 1.99 -27.34
C TYR A 22 14.87 0.96 -26.35
N LEU A 23 14.05 0.04 -25.87
CA LEU A 23 14.52 -1.08 -25.05
C LEU A 23 14.80 -2.27 -25.96
N GLU A 24 16.04 -2.77 -25.94
CA GLU A 24 16.37 -4.06 -26.55
C GLU A 24 16.46 -5.14 -25.47
N VAL A 25 15.69 -6.21 -25.66
CA VAL A 25 15.74 -7.41 -24.83
C VAL A 25 16.27 -8.54 -25.68
N ALA A 26 17.57 -8.81 -25.52
CA ALA A 26 18.26 -9.86 -26.25
C ALA A 26 17.62 -11.23 -26.01
N ALA A 27 17.44 -11.99 -27.09
CA ALA A 27 16.96 -13.37 -27.05
C ALA A 27 17.85 -14.26 -26.16
N ASN A 28 17.23 -15.20 -25.44
CA ASN A 28 17.96 -16.37 -24.95
C ASN A 28 18.42 -17.21 -26.17
N PRO A 29 19.68 -17.70 -26.23
CA PRO A 29 20.19 -18.48 -27.37
C PRO A 29 19.44 -19.79 -27.67
N VAL A 30 18.48 -20.17 -26.82
CA VAL A 30 17.64 -21.37 -26.89
C VAL A 30 16.17 -20.94 -26.89
N GLY A 31 15.35 -21.55 -27.75
CA GLY A 31 13.92 -21.25 -27.88
C GLY A 31 13.44 -21.33 -29.34
N ALA A 32 12.14 -21.56 -29.55
CA ALA A 32 11.57 -21.68 -30.90
C ALA A 32 11.58 -20.35 -31.68
N GLY A 33 11.71 -19.22 -30.99
CA GLY A 33 11.82 -17.88 -31.57
C GLY A 33 13.23 -17.48 -32.03
N LYS A 34 14.22 -18.35 -31.88
CA LYS A 34 15.63 -18.03 -32.19
C LYS A 34 15.79 -17.47 -33.60
N GLY A 35 16.50 -16.33 -33.69
CA GLY A 35 16.80 -15.66 -34.95
C GLY A 35 15.63 -14.85 -35.52
N LYS A 36 14.51 -14.74 -34.80
CA LYS A 36 13.38 -13.88 -35.17
C LYS A 36 13.33 -12.64 -34.29
N LYS A 37 12.88 -11.53 -34.86
CA LYS A 37 12.76 -10.23 -34.19
C LYS A 37 11.30 -9.83 -34.03
N ILE A 38 10.91 -9.41 -32.82
CA ILE A 38 9.59 -8.85 -32.52
C ILE A 38 9.77 -7.39 -32.13
N VAL A 39 8.99 -6.51 -32.74
CA VAL A 39 8.90 -5.10 -32.32
C VAL A 39 7.58 -4.89 -31.59
N LEU A 40 7.66 -4.39 -30.36
CA LEU A 40 6.55 -4.06 -29.49
C LEU A 40 6.44 -2.54 -29.39
N VAL A 41 5.28 -1.96 -29.67
CA VAL A 41 5.09 -0.51 -29.70
C VAL A 41 4.10 -0.07 -28.63
N ALA A 42 4.60 0.63 -27.61
CA ALA A 42 3.83 1.19 -26.50
C ALA A 42 3.52 2.68 -26.71
N GLY A 43 2.30 3.09 -26.44
CA GLY A 43 1.86 4.48 -26.57
C GLY A 43 0.39 4.66 -26.25
N ASP A 44 -0.03 4.19 -25.08
CA ASP A 44 -1.39 4.31 -24.56
C ASP A 44 -1.33 4.86 -23.12
N GLU A 45 -1.83 6.07 -22.95
CA GLU A 45 -1.86 6.82 -21.70
C GLU A 45 -2.97 6.42 -20.73
N GLU A 46 -3.93 5.60 -21.15
CA GLU A 46 -5.05 5.14 -20.33
C GLU A 46 -4.81 3.72 -19.83
N TYR A 47 -4.32 2.83 -20.69
CA TYR A 47 -4.16 1.41 -20.39
C TYR A 47 -2.71 1.00 -20.13
N HIS A 48 -1.80 1.99 -20.14
CA HIS A 48 -0.43 1.95 -19.63
C HIS A 48 0.48 0.94 -20.32
N THR A 49 0.45 0.92 -21.65
CA THR A 49 1.22 -0.02 -22.48
C THR A 49 2.74 0.05 -22.28
N GLU A 50 3.25 1.15 -21.74
CA GLU A 50 4.63 1.29 -21.30
C GLU A 50 5.02 0.33 -20.15
N GLU A 51 4.04 -0.22 -19.43
CA GLU A 51 4.25 -1.26 -18.41
C GLU A 51 4.22 -2.66 -19.01
N SER A 52 3.20 -2.96 -19.82
CA SER A 52 2.94 -4.31 -20.33
C SER A 52 3.90 -4.72 -21.45
N MET A 53 4.27 -3.82 -22.36
CA MET A 53 5.14 -4.17 -23.48
C MET A 53 6.54 -4.63 -23.03
N PRO A 54 7.23 -3.98 -22.08
CA PRO A 54 8.50 -4.50 -21.57
C PRO A 54 8.36 -5.86 -20.88
N MET A 55 7.28 -6.07 -20.14
CA MET A 55 7.00 -7.36 -19.50
C MET A 55 6.83 -8.46 -20.55
N LEU A 56 6.00 -8.24 -21.57
CA LEU A 56 5.79 -9.21 -22.66
C LEU A 56 7.09 -9.48 -23.44
N ALA A 57 7.85 -8.43 -23.75
CA ALA A 57 9.14 -8.54 -24.43
C ALA A 57 10.11 -9.45 -23.67
N LYS A 58 10.15 -9.33 -22.33
CA LYS A 58 11.00 -10.19 -21.50
C LYS A 58 10.57 -11.66 -21.56
N ILE A 59 9.27 -11.94 -21.46
CA ILE A 59 8.76 -13.32 -21.58
C ILE A 59 9.13 -13.89 -22.96
N LEU A 60 8.82 -13.16 -24.04
CA LEU A 60 9.10 -13.58 -25.41
C LEU A 60 10.60 -13.79 -25.64
N ALA A 61 11.45 -12.90 -25.12
CA ALA A 61 12.89 -13.00 -25.32
C ALA A 61 13.55 -14.08 -24.48
N LYS A 62 13.26 -14.14 -23.18
CA LYS A 62 13.98 -14.99 -22.23
C LYS A 62 13.45 -16.41 -22.18
N THR A 63 12.14 -16.58 -22.34
CA THR A 63 11.50 -17.91 -22.34
C THR A 63 11.37 -18.48 -23.75
N HIS A 64 11.03 -17.66 -24.74
CA HIS A 64 10.71 -18.15 -26.10
C HIS A 64 11.80 -17.90 -27.15
N GLY A 65 12.85 -17.14 -26.82
CA GLY A 65 14.04 -16.97 -27.66
C GLY A 65 13.92 -15.95 -28.78
N PHE A 66 12.93 -15.04 -28.74
CA PHE A 66 12.79 -13.95 -29.71
C PHE A 66 13.71 -12.76 -29.38
N ASN A 67 14.30 -12.10 -30.38
CA ASN A 67 14.91 -10.79 -30.11
C ASN A 67 13.79 -9.75 -30.01
N CYS A 68 13.64 -9.07 -28.89
CA CYS A 68 12.51 -8.14 -28.69
C CYS A 68 13.00 -6.71 -28.59
N ILE A 69 12.39 -5.81 -29.37
CA ILE A 69 12.58 -4.37 -29.29
C ILE A 69 11.29 -3.74 -28.81
N VAL A 70 11.35 -2.92 -27.75
CA VAL A 70 10.20 -2.15 -27.25
C VAL A 70 10.42 -0.68 -27.58
N LEU A 71 9.50 -0.13 -28.36
CA LEU A 71 9.42 1.27 -28.69
C LEU A 71 8.41 1.94 -27.76
N PHE A 72 8.74 3.15 -27.32
CA PHE A 72 7.89 3.91 -26.40
C PHE A 72 7.52 5.25 -26.99
N SER A 73 6.33 5.71 -26.63
CA SER A 73 5.99 7.13 -26.63
C SER A 73 6.94 7.88 -25.70
N THR A 74 7.65 8.89 -26.19
CA THR A 74 8.69 9.60 -25.41
C THR A 74 8.64 11.11 -25.61
N ASP A 75 9.14 11.84 -24.62
CA ASP A 75 9.49 13.24 -24.78
C ASP A 75 10.60 13.42 -25.84
N GLU A 76 10.45 14.41 -26.72
CA GLU A 76 11.34 14.64 -27.87
C GLU A 76 12.74 15.15 -27.47
N LYS A 77 12.88 15.83 -26.32
CA LYS A 77 14.14 16.47 -25.92
C LYS A 77 14.88 15.69 -24.85
N ALA A 78 14.19 15.40 -23.75
CA ALA A 78 14.72 14.71 -22.59
C ALA A 78 14.69 13.18 -22.76
N GLY A 79 13.84 12.63 -23.64
CA GLY A 79 13.80 11.19 -23.93
C GLY A 79 13.25 10.31 -22.82
N TYR A 80 12.45 10.87 -21.88
CA TYR A 80 11.70 10.04 -20.93
C TYR A 80 10.44 9.49 -21.59
N ILE A 81 9.98 8.34 -21.10
CA ILE A 81 8.75 7.69 -21.53
C ILE A 81 7.56 8.57 -21.12
N ASP A 82 6.77 8.96 -22.11
CA ASP A 82 5.62 9.84 -21.96
C ASP A 82 4.47 9.34 -22.84
N PRO A 83 3.59 8.48 -22.30
CA PRO A 83 2.40 8.01 -22.99
C PRO A 83 1.45 9.12 -23.43
N ASN A 84 1.45 10.29 -22.78
CA ASN A 84 0.61 11.43 -23.19
C ASN A 84 1.11 12.07 -24.50
N ASN A 85 2.37 11.85 -24.87
CA ASN A 85 2.90 12.40 -26.12
C ASN A 85 2.42 11.60 -27.35
N GLN A 86 1.29 12.00 -27.91
CA GLN A 86 0.74 11.35 -29.10
C GLN A 86 1.60 11.46 -30.38
N LYS A 87 2.62 12.31 -30.39
CA LYS A 87 3.33 12.72 -31.61
C LYS A 87 4.69 12.06 -31.80
N ASN A 88 5.22 11.34 -30.81
CA ASN A 88 6.59 10.88 -30.88
C ASN A 88 6.77 9.46 -30.34
N ILE A 89 7.29 8.57 -31.19
CA ILE A 89 7.79 7.24 -30.84
C ILE A 89 9.14 7.08 -31.53
N ARG A 90 10.20 6.87 -30.77
CA ARG A 90 11.56 6.70 -31.31
C ARG A 90 11.83 5.24 -31.68
N GLY A 91 12.77 5.00 -32.59
CA GLY A 91 13.20 3.66 -32.97
C GLY A 91 12.29 2.96 -33.98
N THR A 92 11.38 3.67 -34.66
CA THR A 92 10.44 3.06 -35.63
C THR A 92 11.14 2.38 -36.81
N GLU A 93 12.36 2.77 -37.13
CA GLU A 93 13.22 2.14 -38.13
C GLU A 93 13.57 0.68 -37.79
N MET A 94 13.46 0.27 -36.52
CA MET A 94 13.60 -1.13 -36.08
C MET A 94 12.53 -2.07 -36.63
N LEU A 95 11.45 -1.54 -37.23
CA LEU A 95 10.44 -2.33 -37.95
C LEU A 95 10.96 -2.91 -39.28
N ALA A 96 12.07 -2.39 -39.83
CA ALA A 96 12.57 -2.79 -41.15
C ALA A 96 12.89 -4.30 -41.23
N ASP A 97 13.41 -4.87 -40.15
CA ASP A 97 13.87 -6.26 -40.01
C ASP A 97 13.01 -7.07 -39.02
N ALA A 98 11.93 -6.49 -38.47
CA ALA A 98 11.02 -7.20 -37.57
C ALA A 98 10.25 -8.31 -38.30
N ASP A 99 10.04 -9.46 -37.67
CA ASP A 99 9.20 -10.55 -38.17
C ASP A 99 7.74 -10.41 -37.75
N LEU A 100 7.48 -9.76 -36.61
CA LEU A 100 6.15 -9.54 -36.05
C LEU A 100 6.08 -8.19 -35.33
N LEU A 101 4.95 -7.50 -35.47
CA LEU A 101 4.61 -6.27 -34.75
C LEU A 101 3.59 -6.58 -33.65
N ILE A 102 3.88 -6.20 -32.41
CA ILE A 102 2.88 -6.10 -31.33
C ILE A 102 2.62 -4.61 -31.08
N ILE A 103 1.37 -4.17 -31.16
CA ILE A 103 1.01 -2.76 -31.02
C ILE A 103 -0.09 -2.57 -29.97
N GLY A 104 0.18 -1.66 -29.05
CA GLY A 104 -0.73 -1.20 -28.00
C GLY A 104 -0.56 0.31 -27.91
N THR A 105 -1.20 1.01 -28.83
CA THR A 105 -1.10 2.47 -28.93
C THR A 105 -2.49 3.05 -29.08
N ARG A 106 -2.66 4.31 -28.69
CA ARG A 106 -3.93 5.02 -28.75
C ARG A 106 -3.77 6.37 -29.43
N PHE A 107 -4.52 6.64 -30.49
CA PHE A 107 -4.60 7.97 -31.13
C PHE A 107 -3.24 8.64 -31.44
N ARG A 108 -2.24 7.87 -31.88
CA ARG A 108 -0.95 8.43 -32.27
C ARG A 108 -1.09 9.27 -33.55
N GLN A 109 -0.36 10.38 -33.60
CA GLN A 109 -0.24 11.30 -34.72
C GLN A 109 1.25 11.44 -35.07
N LEU A 110 1.85 10.33 -35.49
CA LEU A 110 3.29 10.26 -35.74
C LEU A 110 3.68 11.00 -37.03
N PRO A 111 4.93 11.48 -37.15
CA PRO A 111 5.44 12.06 -38.38
C PRO A 111 5.44 11.06 -39.53
N ASP A 112 5.39 11.56 -40.77
CA ASP A 112 5.34 10.73 -41.98
C ASP A 112 6.54 9.76 -42.09
N GLU A 113 7.72 10.17 -41.61
CA GLU A 113 8.92 9.32 -41.56
C GLU A 113 8.71 8.09 -40.68
N SER A 114 8.20 8.27 -39.46
CA SER A 114 7.86 7.16 -38.56
C SER A 114 6.79 6.25 -39.18
N LEU A 115 5.75 6.83 -39.78
CA LEU A 115 4.67 6.08 -40.44
C LEU A 115 5.16 5.28 -41.65
N ALA A 116 6.18 5.77 -42.38
CA ALA A 116 6.76 5.05 -43.51
C ALA A 116 7.35 3.68 -43.10
N HIS A 117 7.91 3.57 -41.89
CA HIS A 117 8.41 2.29 -41.37
C HIS A 117 7.28 1.30 -41.08
N PHE A 118 6.17 1.75 -40.49
CA PHE A 118 4.97 0.92 -40.32
C PHE A 118 4.39 0.50 -41.67
N ALA A 119 4.27 1.41 -42.63
CA ALA A 119 3.79 1.09 -43.97
C ALA A 119 4.66 0.03 -44.64
N LYS A 120 5.99 0.17 -44.57
CA LYS A 120 6.92 -0.82 -45.14
C LYS A 120 6.78 -2.20 -44.50
N PHE A 121 6.60 -2.26 -43.18
CA PHE A 121 6.35 -3.52 -42.47
C PHE A 121 5.05 -4.17 -42.94
N LEU A 122 3.94 -3.42 -42.98
CA LEU A 122 2.63 -3.91 -43.41
C LEU A 122 2.59 -4.30 -44.89
N ASN A 123 3.27 -3.54 -45.75
CA ASN A 123 3.42 -3.84 -47.18
C ASN A 123 4.19 -5.13 -47.45
N SER A 124 4.93 -5.63 -46.45
CA SER A 124 5.57 -6.96 -46.51
C SER A 124 4.62 -8.10 -46.11
N GLY A 125 3.36 -7.82 -45.76
CA GLY A 125 2.36 -8.82 -45.36
C GLY A 125 2.67 -9.50 -44.02
N LYS A 126 3.52 -8.89 -43.18
CA LYS A 126 4.00 -9.48 -41.94
C LYS A 126 2.92 -9.48 -40.84
N PRO A 127 2.96 -10.43 -39.89
CA PRO A 127 1.93 -10.55 -38.87
C PRO A 127 1.89 -9.37 -37.89
N VAL A 128 0.68 -9.05 -37.43
CA VAL A 128 0.40 -7.99 -36.46
C VAL A 128 -0.38 -8.56 -35.28
N ILE A 129 -0.01 -8.18 -34.07
CA ILE A 129 -0.82 -8.40 -32.87
C ILE A 129 -1.24 -7.03 -32.33
N GLY A 130 -2.54 -6.78 -32.26
CA GLY A 130 -3.11 -5.57 -31.65
C GLY A 130 -3.83 -5.91 -30.36
N PHE A 131 -3.68 -5.08 -29.33
CA PHE A 131 -4.48 -5.23 -28.11
C PHE A 131 -5.05 -3.90 -27.58
N ARG A 132 -6.16 -3.99 -26.81
CA ARG A 132 -6.94 -2.86 -26.29
C ARG A 132 -7.21 -1.78 -27.36
N THR A 133 -6.51 -0.67 -27.26
CA THR A 133 -6.77 0.55 -28.02
C THR A 133 -6.10 0.56 -29.38
N ALA A 134 -5.38 -0.50 -29.75
CA ALA A 134 -4.82 -0.63 -31.08
C ALA A 134 -5.88 -0.61 -32.21
N THR A 135 -7.14 -0.94 -31.89
CA THR A 135 -8.32 -0.70 -32.76
C THR A 135 -8.46 0.77 -33.19
N HIS A 136 -7.83 1.68 -32.48
CA HIS A 136 -7.72 3.09 -32.80
C HIS A 136 -6.31 3.61 -32.52
N ALA A 137 -5.32 2.83 -32.99
CA ALA A 137 -3.90 3.10 -32.81
C ALA A 137 -3.47 4.50 -33.26
N PHE A 138 -4.04 4.98 -34.36
CA PHE A 138 -3.70 6.26 -34.97
C PHE A 138 -4.95 7.13 -35.16
N THR A 139 -4.75 8.44 -35.22
CA THR A 139 -5.81 9.42 -35.51
C THR A 139 -5.28 10.54 -36.42
N GLY A 140 -6.13 11.50 -36.77
CA GLY A 140 -5.79 12.61 -37.64
C GLY A 140 -5.87 12.28 -39.13
N SER A 141 -5.24 13.10 -39.96
CA SER A 141 -5.36 13.06 -41.43
C SER A 141 -4.20 12.37 -42.15
N ALA A 142 -3.25 11.78 -41.41
CA ALA A 142 -2.08 11.15 -41.99
C ALA A 142 -2.47 9.96 -42.88
N LYS A 143 -1.79 9.82 -44.01
CA LYS A 143 -2.01 8.74 -44.98
C LYS A 143 -0.71 8.31 -45.66
N THR A 144 -0.64 7.06 -46.06
CA THR A 144 0.42 6.54 -46.94
C THR A 144 -0.23 5.99 -48.21
N GLY A 145 -0.02 6.66 -49.34
CA GLY A 145 -0.85 6.44 -50.52
C GLY A 145 -2.33 6.72 -50.22
N ASP A 146 -3.20 5.75 -50.49
CA ASP A 146 -4.64 5.83 -50.19
C ASP A 146 -5.02 5.26 -48.81
N PHE A 147 -4.05 4.68 -48.10
CA PHE A 147 -4.27 4.13 -46.77
C PHE A 147 -4.26 5.25 -45.72
N LYS A 148 -5.41 5.49 -45.08
CA LYS A 148 -5.54 6.42 -43.96
C LYS A 148 -5.16 5.74 -42.67
N TRP A 149 -4.22 6.31 -41.92
CA TRP A 149 -3.76 5.72 -40.66
C TRP A 149 -4.85 5.65 -39.59
N SER A 150 -5.80 6.58 -39.59
CA SER A 150 -7.00 6.53 -38.73
C SER A 150 -7.88 5.30 -38.96
N GLU A 151 -7.73 4.61 -40.10
CA GLU A 151 -8.47 3.38 -40.43
C GLU A 151 -7.65 2.11 -40.13
N PHE A 152 -6.48 2.25 -39.49
CA PHE A 152 -5.59 1.11 -39.19
C PHE A 152 -6.31 -0.02 -38.44
N GLY A 153 -7.03 0.28 -37.37
CA GLY A 153 -7.72 -0.77 -36.61
C GLY A 153 -8.72 -1.54 -37.47
N LEU A 154 -9.60 -0.84 -38.18
CA LEU A 154 -10.59 -1.50 -39.03
C LEU A 154 -9.93 -2.32 -40.16
N LYS A 155 -8.93 -1.75 -40.85
CA LYS A 155 -8.34 -2.37 -42.04
C LYS A 155 -7.29 -3.44 -41.74
N ILE A 156 -6.61 -3.36 -40.60
CA ILE A 156 -5.50 -4.26 -40.24
C ILE A 156 -5.90 -5.21 -39.13
N LEU A 157 -6.70 -4.77 -38.15
CA LEU A 157 -7.13 -5.57 -36.99
C LEU A 157 -8.58 -6.05 -37.09
N GLY A 158 -9.34 -5.59 -38.09
CA GLY A 158 -10.75 -5.97 -38.29
C GLY A 158 -11.76 -5.13 -37.51
N GLU A 159 -11.33 -4.20 -36.66
CA GLU A 159 -12.23 -3.34 -35.87
C GLU A 159 -11.62 -1.99 -35.50
N LYS A 160 -12.47 -0.97 -35.42
CA LYS A 160 -12.17 0.38 -34.95
C LYS A 160 -12.69 0.63 -33.52
N TRP A 161 -12.38 1.79 -32.97
CA TRP A 161 -13.11 2.25 -31.78
C TRP A 161 -14.61 2.43 -32.08
N VAL A 162 -15.47 1.74 -31.35
CA VAL A 162 -16.93 1.88 -31.44
C VAL A 162 -17.51 2.39 -30.12
N SER A 163 -17.40 1.60 -29.06
CA SER A 163 -17.98 1.94 -27.75
C SER A 163 -17.45 1.06 -26.63
N HIS A 164 -17.62 1.54 -25.39
CA HIS A 164 -17.68 0.67 -24.22
C HIS A 164 -19.01 -0.07 -24.22
N HIS A 165 -18.98 -1.40 -24.35
CA HIS A 165 -20.16 -2.27 -24.27
C HIS A 165 -20.52 -2.58 -22.81
N GLY A 166 -19.49 -2.77 -21.97
CA GLY A 166 -19.63 -2.73 -20.51
C GLY A 166 -19.57 -1.29 -19.97
N SER A 167 -20.00 -1.10 -18.72
CA SER A 167 -19.79 0.15 -18.00
C SER A 167 -18.33 0.25 -17.60
N HIS A 168 -17.58 1.06 -18.34
CA HIS A 168 -16.18 1.37 -18.07
C HIS A 168 -15.89 1.61 -16.58
N LYS A 169 -14.84 0.95 -16.06
CA LYS A 169 -14.38 0.97 -14.65
C LYS A 169 -15.36 0.42 -13.61
N LYS A 170 -16.46 -0.20 -14.02
CA LYS A 170 -17.45 -0.80 -13.11
C LYS A 170 -17.72 -2.26 -13.43
N GLU A 171 -17.82 -2.59 -14.70
CA GLU A 171 -18.08 -3.92 -15.22
C GLU A 171 -16.81 -4.49 -15.85
N GLY A 172 -16.48 -5.75 -15.55
CA GLY A 172 -15.31 -6.44 -16.07
C GLY A 172 -15.61 -7.26 -17.32
N THR A 173 -14.60 -7.99 -17.80
CA THR A 173 -14.71 -8.90 -18.94
C THR A 173 -14.31 -10.31 -18.52
N ARG A 174 -15.19 -11.28 -18.74
CA ARG A 174 -14.91 -12.72 -18.60
C ARG A 174 -14.93 -13.37 -19.98
N SER A 175 -13.86 -14.06 -20.36
CA SER A 175 -13.78 -14.70 -21.68
C SER A 175 -14.68 -15.93 -21.79
N VAL A 176 -15.32 -16.09 -22.94
CA VAL A 176 -16.10 -17.27 -23.31
C VAL A 176 -15.58 -17.78 -24.64
N VAL A 177 -15.17 -19.05 -24.68
CA VAL A 177 -14.65 -19.69 -25.89
C VAL A 177 -15.75 -19.84 -26.93
N VAL A 178 -15.47 -19.47 -28.18
CA VAL A 178 -16.35 -19.78 -29.30
C VAL A 178 -16.14 -21.24 -29.70
N GLU A 179 -17.16 -22.07 -29.48
CA GLU A 179 -17.08 -23.53 -29.62
C GLU A 179 -16.54 -23.98 -30.99
N ALA A 180 -17.00 -23.36 -32.08
CA ALA A 180 -16.55 -23.65 -33.44
C ALA A 180 -15.03 -23.48 -33.64
N ASN A 181 -14.40 -22.62 -32.84
CA ASN A 181 -12.97 -22.30 -32.92
C ASN A 181 -12.18 -22.81 -31.70
N SER A 182 -12.79 -23.62 -30.82
CA SER A 182 -12.17 -24.14 -29.58
C SER A 182 -10.89 -24.95 -29.80
N LYS A 183 -10.71 -25.54 -30.99
CA LYS A 183 -9.52 -26.32 -31.37
C LYS A 183 -8.39 -25.47 -31.96
N ASN A 184 -8.58 -24.15 -32.11
CA ASN A 184 -7.54 -23.27 -32.61
C ASN A 184 -6.32 -23.32 -31.68
N GLU A 185 -5.11 -23.44 -32.25
CA GLU A 185 -3.89 -23.59 -31.46
C GLU A 185 -3.58 -22.38 -30.57
N ILE A 186 -4.10 -21.19 -30.90
CA ILE A 186 -3.95 -19.99 -30.06
C ILE A 186 -4.60 -20.19 -28.69
N LEU A 187 -5.65 -21.01 -28.59
CA LEU A 187 -6.35 -21.34 -27.34
C LEU A 187 -5.70 -22.49 -26.56
N ARG A 188 -4.59 -23.07 -27.06
CA ARG A 188 -3.94 -24.24 -26.43
C ARG A 188 -3.40 -23.89 -25.03
N GLY A 189 -3.95 -24.54 -24.01
CA GLY A 189 -3.60 -24.30 -22.61
C GLY A 189 -4.09 -22.96 -22.04
N VAL A 190 -4.96 -22.25 -22.77
CA VAL A 190 -5.60 -21.01 -22.32
C VAL A 190 -6.89 -21.37 -21.58
N GLY A 191 -6.92 -21.11 -20.27
CA GLY A 191 -8.12 -21.22 -19.45
C GLY A 191 -9.03 -19.99 -19.59
N GLU A 192 -9.95 -19.84 -18.64
CA GLU A 192 -10.74 -18.61 -18.54
C GLU A 192 -9.84 -17.41 -18.25
N ILE A 193 -10.08 -16.31 -18.96
CA ILE A 193 -9.43 -15.02 -18.77
C ILE A 193 -10.44 -14.09 -18.11
N PHE A 194 -10.01 -13.42 -17.05
CA PHE A 194 -10.76 -12.30 -16.46
C PHE A 194 -9.96 -11.00 -16.57
N CYS A 195 -10.59 -9.96 -17.09
CA CYS A 195 -10.01 -8.62 -17.20
C CYS A 195 -10.81 -7.62 -16.36
N THR A 196 -10.09 -6.72 -15.70
CA THR A 196 -10.68 -5.62 -14.89
C THR A 196 -11.19 -4.48 -15.75
N THR A 197 -10.89 -4.53 -17.03
CA THR A 197 -11.35 -3.61 -18.05
C THR A 197 -12.64 -4.12 -18.70
N ASP A 198 -13.50 -3.19 -19.08
CA ASP A 198 -14.80 -3.50 -19.67
C ASP A 198 -14.68 -4.03 -21.11
N VAL A 199 -15.76 -4.67 -21.57
CA VAL A 199 -15.91 -5.20 -22.93
C VAL A 199 -16.11 -4.05 -23.91
N TYR A 200 -15.39 -4.06 -25.04
CA TYR A 200 -15.63 -3.15 -26.15
C TYR A 200 -16.71 -3.69 -27.09
N GLY A 201 -17.46 -2.78 -27.71
CA GLY A 201 -18.28 -3.11 -28.86
C GLY A 201 -17.40 -3.42 -30.07
N ALA A 202 -17.65 -4.53 -30.75
CA ALA A 202 -16.91 -4.95 -31.94
C ALA A 202 -17.87 -5.48 -33.03
N PRO A 203 -18.78 -4.63 -33.57
CA PRO A 203 -19.79 -5.02 -34.55
C PRO A 203 -19.24 -5.31 -35.96
N ASP A 204 -18.06 -4.80 -36.30
CA ASP A 204 -17.44 -5.03 -37.62
C ASP A 204 -16.69 -6.36 -37.68
N VAL A 205 -16.42 -7.00 -36.52
CA VAL A 205 -15.85 -8.36 -36.43
C VAL A 205 -16.92 -9.41 -36.68
N LYS A 206 -16.81 -10.13 -37.80
CA LYS A 206 -17.86 -11.02 -38.29
C LYS A 206 -17.34 -12.43 -38.54
N PRO A 207 -18.09 -13.49 -38.19
CA PRO A 207 -17.65 -14.87 -38.41
C PRO A 207 -17.32 -15.21 -39.87
N GLU A 208 -17.87 -14.46 -40.84
CA GLU A 208 -17.62 -14.66 -42.27
C GLU A 208 -16.26 -14.11 -42.73
N SER A 209 -15.73 -13.09 -42.05
CA SER A 209 -14.44 -12.45 -42.36
C SER A 209 -13.35 -12.73 -41.34
N ASP A 210 -13.72 -13.17 -40.14
CA ASP A 210 -12.84 -13.25 -38.97
C ASP A 210 -12.98 -14.59 -38.26
N THR A 211 -11.85 -15.10 -37.74
CA THR A 211 -11.88 -16.26 -36.86
C THR A 211 -11.99 -15.81 -35.41
N ILE A 212 -13.23 -15.72 -34.89
CA ILE A 212 -13.49 -15.29 -33.50
C ILE A 212 -13.17 -16.42 -32.53
N LEU A 213 -12.18 -16.22 -31.67
CA LEU A 213 -11.73 -17.22 -30.69
C LEU A 213 -12.47 -17.08 -29.36
N LEU A 214 -12.61 -15.84 -28.87
CA LEU A 214 -13.22 -15.53 -27.58
C LEU A 214 -14.28 -14.43 -27.73
N ARG A 215 -15.37 -14.58 -27.00
CA ARG A 215 -16.37 -13.53 -26.73
C ARG A 215 -16.28 -13.08 -25.28
N GLY A 216 -16.70 -11.85 -24.99
CA GLY A 216 -16.63 -11.26 -23.65
C GLY A 216 -17.99 -11.20 -22.98
N ALA A 217 -18.13 -11.93 -21.87
CA ALA A 217 -19.22 -11.72 -20.95
C ALA A 217 -18.93 -10.50 -20.09
N VAL A 218 -19.88 -9.56 -20.05
CA VAL A 218 -19.87 -8.41 -19.14
C VAL A 218 -20.19 -8.92 -17.74
N THR A 219 -19.36 -8.57 -16.74
CA THR A 219 -19.57 -8.94 -15.33
C THR A 219 -20.11 -7.78 -14.50
N GLU A 220 -20.84 -8.08 -13.42
CA GLU A 220 -21.49 -7.06 -12.57
C GLU A 220 -20.49 -6.14 -11.87
N THR A 221 -19.28 -6.64 -11.61
CA THR A 221 -18.19 -5.95 -10.91
C THR A 221 -16.83 -6.33 -11.50
N LEU A 222 -15.77 -5.63 -11.08
CA LEU A 222 -14.37 -5.92 -11.44
C LEU A 222 -13.74 -7.08 -10.64
N ASP A 223 -14.52 -7.83 -9.87
CA ASP A 223 -14.03 -9.00 -9.13
C ASP A 223 -14.02 -10.24 -10.04
N PRO A 224 -12.94 -11.03 -10.12
CA PRO A 224 -12.91 -12.27 -10.89
C PRO A 224 -13.99 -13.30 -10.50
N LYS A 225 -14.57 -13.21 -9.30
CA LYS A 225 -15.69 -14.06 -8.84
C LYS A 225 -17.06 -13.46 -9.17
N SER A 226 -17.10 -12.29 -9.80
CA SER A 226 -18.33 -11.60 -10.16
C SER A 226 -19.17 -12.40 -11.14
N LYS A 227 -20.49 -12.33 -10.99
CA LYS A 227 -21.43 -12.95 -11.92
C LYS A 227 -21.45 -12.17 -13.23
N ASN A 228 -21.84 -12.86 -14.29
CA ASN A 228 -22.14 -12.19 -15.55
C ASN A 228 -23.44 -11.38 -15.39
N VAL A 229 -23.49 -10.19 -15.98
CA VAL A 229 -24.71 -9.38 -16.05
C VAL A 229 -25.79 -10.15 -16.81
N ALA A 230 -26.99 -10.23 -16.24
CA ALA A 230 -28.14 -10.82 -16.90
C ALA A 230 -28.75 -9.88 -17.96
N GLY A 231 -29.33 -10.45 -19.02
CA GLY A 231 -30.06 -9.71 -20.04
C GLY A 231 -29.21 -9.33 -21.27
N PRO A 232 -29.65 -8.31 -22.06
CA PRO A 232 -29.26 -8.17 -23.46
C PRO A 232 -27.78 -7.86 -23.69
N LYS A 233 -27.05 -7.37 -22.67
CA LYS A 233 -25.60 -7.10 -22.78
C LYS A 233 -24.79 -8.36 -23.08
N ASN A 234 -25.26 -9.53 -22.67
CA ASN A 234 -24.56 -10.80 -22.94
C ASN A 234 -25.27 -11.64 -24.02
N GLU A 235 -26.26 -11.06 -24.70
CA GLU A 235 -27.13 -11.75 -25.68
C GLU A 235 -27.28 -10.91 -26.97
N PRO A 236 -26.32 -10.99 -27.92
CA PRO A 236 -25.08 -11.77 -27.89
C PRO A 236 -23.89 -11.04 -27.25
N MET A 237 -22.92 -11.80 -26.73
CA MET A 237 -21.62 -11.27 -26.27
C MET A 237 -20.78 -10.74 -27.44
N GLN A 238 -20.00 -9.68 -27.18
CA GLN A 238 -19.10 -9.09 -28.18
C GLN A 238 -17.86 -9.96 -28.40
N PRO A 239 -17.31 -10.00 -29.64
CA PRO A 239 -15.97 -10.55 -29.89
C PRO A 239 -14.91 -9.81 -29.07
N ILE A 240 -14.01 -10.55 -28.42
CA ILE A 240 -12.90 -9.95 -27.64
C ILE A 240 -11.52 -10.49 -28.03
N ALA A 241 -11.44 -11.57 -28.80
CA ALA A 241 -10.19 -12.04 -29.42
C ALA A 241 -10.46 -12.76 -30.74
N TRP A 242 -9.79 -12.36 -31.82
CA TRP A 242 -10.01 -12.91 -33.16
C TRP A 242 -8.76 -12.81 -34.06
N LEU A 243 -8.78 -13.57 -35.16
CA LEU A 243 -7.84 -13.42 -36.28
C LEU A 243 -8.51 -12.70 -37.44
N HIS A 244 -7.81 -11.76 -38.07
CA HIS A 244 -8.27 -10.99 -39.23
C HIS A 244 -7.25 -11.02 -40.37
N ASP A 245 -7.68 -11.35 -41.59
CA ASP A 245 -6.84 -11.27 -42.79
C ASP A 245 -6.92 -9.86 -43.40
N TYR A 246 -5.80 -9.14 -43.42
CA TYR A 246 -5.74 -7.76 -43.88
C TYR A 246 -5.10 -7.61 -45.25
N THR A 247 -5.40 -6.49 -45.91
CA THR A 247 -4.71 -6.06 -47.13
C THR A 247 -3.68 -4.98 -46.79
N ALA A 248 -2.46 -5.13 -47.27
CA ALA A 248 -1.40 -4.17 -47.09
C ALA A 248 -1.82 -2.75 -47.54
N PRO A 249 -1.27 -1.68 -46.90
CA PRO A 249 -1.52 -0.29 -47.29
C PRO A 249 -1.35 0.02 -48.79
N ASP A 250 -0.40 -0.62 -49.47
CA ASP A 250 -0.15 -0.46 -50.90
C ASP A 250 -1.02 -1.35 -51.81
N GLY A 251 -1.87 -2.20 -51.22
CA GLY A 251 -2.75 -3.13 -51.93
C GLY A 251 -2.07 -4.38 -52.49
N LYS A 252 -0.75 -4.56 -52.32
CA LYS A 252 0.03 -5.61 -53.02
C LYS A 252 0.19 -6.91 -52.25
N ALA A 253 0.20 -6.84 -50.92
CA ALA A 253 0.35 -8.00 -50.05
C ALA A 253 -0.89 -8.23 -49.19
N LYS A 254 -1.02 -9.46 -48.69
CA LYS A 254 -1.96 -9.84 -47.64
C LYS A 254 -1.17 -10.21 -46.40
N GLY A 255 -1.69 -9.87 -45.24
CA GLY A 255 -1.14 -10.31 -43.96
C GLY A 255 -2.26 -10.81 -43.05
N ARG A 256 -1.88 -11.34 -41.90
CA ARG A 256 -2.83 -11.80 -40.88
C ARG A 256 -2.53 -11.11 -39.56
N SER A 257 -3.58 -10.72 -38.86
CA SER A 257 -3.50 -10.12 -37.54
C SER A 257 -4.20 -10.98 -36.50
N PHE A 258 -3.74 -10.88 -35.26
CA PHE A 258 -4.50 -11.28 -34.08
C PHE A 258 -4.86 -10.02 -33.30
N CYS A 259 -6.13 -9.83 -33.01
CA CYS A 259 -6.60 -8.69 -32.23
C CYS A 259 -7.31 -9.18 -30.98
N THR A 260 -7.07 -8.52 -29.85
CA THR A 260 -7.84 -8.68 -28.63
C THR A 260 -8.24 -7.33 -28.05
N THR A 261 -9.48 -7.18 -27.60
CA THR A 261 -9.89 -5.94 -26.92
C THR A 261 -9.46 -5.92 -25.45
N MET A 262 -8.94 -7.04 -24.93
CA MET A 262 -8.29 -7.13 -23.62
C MET A 262 -6.85 -6.58 -23.68
N GLY A 263 -6.19 -6.39 -22.54
CA GLY A 263 -4.76 -6.07 -22.51
C GLY A 263 -4.40 -4.70 -21.97
N ALA A 264 -5.14 -4.19 -20.98
CA ALA A 264 -4.54 -3.19 -20.10
C ALA A 264 -3.42 -3.82 -19.28
N SER A 265 -2.47 -3.02 -18.80
CA SER A 265 -1.35 -3.58 -18.03
C SER A 265 -1.79 -4.41 -16.82
N LEU A 266 -2.87 -4.01 -16.15
CA LEU A 266 -3.48 -4.79 -15.06
C LEU A 266 -4.08 -6.13 -15.53
N ASP A 267 -4.63 -6.20 -16.74
CA ASP A 267 -5.22 -7.44 -17.27
C ASP A 267 -4.14 -8.52 -17.48
N TYR A 268 -2.90 -8.13 -17.75
CA TYR A 268 -1.78 -9.06 -17.91
C TYR A 268 -1.31 -9.71 -16.60
N THR A 269 -1.93 -9.38 -15.46
CA THR A 269 -1.78 -10.20 -14.24
C THR A 269 -2.38 -11.60 -14.44
N ASP A 270 -3.40 -11.72 -15.30
CA ASP A 270 -3.97 -13.00 -15.72
C ASP A 270 -2.96 -13.79 -16.55
N GLU A 271 -2.66 -15.03 -16.12
CA GLU A 271 -1.73 -15.93 -16.78
C GLU A 271 -2.24 -16.40 -18.15
N ASN A 272 -3.55 -16.59 -18.29
CA ASN A 272 -4.18 -17.05 -19.54
C ASN A 272 -4.16 -15.96 -20.61
N LEU A 273 -4.28 -14.68 -20.24
CA LEU A 273 -4.13 -13.58 -21.21
C LEU A 273 -2.70 -13.51 -21.76
N ARG A 274 -1.68 -13.62 -20.89
CA ARG A 274 -0.28 -13.69 -21.35
C ARG A 274 -0.06 -14.87 -22.28
N ARG A 275 -0.61 -16.04 -21.94
CA ARG A 275 -0.52 -17.24 -22.78
C ARG A 275 -1.20 -17.07 -24.13
N LEU A 276 -2.37 -16.44 -24.17
CA LEU A 276 -3.08 -16.15 -25.43
C LEU A 276 -2.18 -15.34 -26.39
N ILE A 277 -1.53 -14.29 -25.89
CA ILE A 277 -0.61 -13.46 -26.70
C ILE A 277 0.61 -14.26 -27.16
N VAL A 278 1.24 -15.03 -26.26
CA VAL A 278 2.41 -15.85 -26.61
C VAL A 278 2.05 -16.91 -27.66
N ASN A 279 0.91 -17.59 -27.51
CA ASN A 279 0.44 -18.57 -28.49
C ASN A 279 0.14 -17.90 -29.85
N ALA A 280 -0.44 -16.69 -29.85
CA ALA A 280 -0.67 -15.92 -31.07
C ALA A 280 0.65 -15.56 -31.78
N VAL A 281 1.70 -15.20 -31.04
CA VAL A 281 3.05 -14.96 -31.61
C VAL A 281 3.56 -16.21 -32.32
N HIS A 282 3.53 -17.36 -31.65
CA HIS A 282 4.01 -18.61 -32.25
C HIS A 282 3.19 -19.02 -33.47
N SER A 283 1.86 -18.97 -33.38
CA SER A 283 0.96 -19.33 -34.48
C SER A 283 1.15 -18.44 -35.71
N LEU A 284 1.19 -17.11 -35.52
CA LEU A 284 1.37 -16.16 -36.62
C LEU A 284 2.75 -16.25 -37.28
N LEU A 285 3.78 -16.63 -36.52
CA LEU A 285 5.13 -16.90 -37.05
C LEU A 285 5.31 -18.33 -37.56
N LYS A 286 4.24 -19.14 -37.58
CA LYS A 286 4.23 -20.54 -38.03
C LYS A 286 5.22 -21.40 -37.24
N LEU A 287 5.36 -21.12 -35.96
CA LEU A 287 6.17 -21.88 -35.01
C LEU A 287 5.28 -22.83 -34.19
N PRO A 288 5.83 -23.93 -33.65
CA PRO A 288 5.06 -24.85 -32.82
C PRO A 288 4.48 -24.16 -31.57
N VAL A 289 3.16 -24.20 -31.41
CA VAL A 289 2.49 -23.75 -30.18
C VAL A 289 2.54 -24.87 -29.13
N ALA A 290 3.20 -24.63 -28.00
CA ALA A 290 3.33 -25.61 -26.93
C ALA A 290 1.97 -26.02 -26.33
N ALA A 291 1.88 -27.23 -25.74
CA ALA A 291 0.69 -27.70 -25.04
C ALA A 291 0.22 -26.75 -23.92
N LYS A 292 1.19 -26.13 -23.24
CA LYS A 292 0.98 -25.06 -22.28
C LYS A 292 2.23 -24.17 -22.31
N ALA A 293 2.18 -23.08 -23.08
CA ALA A 293 3.32 -22.16 -23.15
C ALA A 293 3.61 -21.55 -21.76
N ASP A 294 4.90 -21.51 -21.40
CA ASP A 294 5.37 -20.85 -20.19
C ASP A 294 5.33 -19.33 -20.38
N VAL A 295 4.65 -18.66 -19.46
CA VAL A 295 4.41 -17.22 -19.45
C VAL A 295 4.65 -16.62 -18.07
N ALA A 296 5.44 -17.31 -17.25
CA ALA A 296 5.91 -16.78 -15.98
C ALA A 296 6.61 -15.43 -16.21
N PHE A 297 6.40 -14.51 -15.28
CA PHE A 297 7.10 -13.23 -15.33
C PHE A 297 8.61 -13.45 -15.18
N ILE A 298 9.39 -12.79 -16.03
CA ILE A 298 10.86 -12.81 -15.94
C ILE A 298 11.35 -11.91 -14.79
N ASP A 299 10.78 -10.72 -14.72
CA ASP A 299 11.02 -9.75 -13.66
C ASP A 299 9.69 -9.42 -12.95
N PRO A 300 9.71 -8.94 -11.69
CA PRO A 300 8.48 -8.58 -10.98
C PRO A 300 7.59 -7.63 -11.80
N PHE A 301 6.33 -8.01 -12.01
CA PHE A 301 5.36 -7.19 -12.73
C PHE A 301 4.24 -6.77 -11.78
N LYS A 302 4.21 -5.47 -11.43
CA LYS A 302 3.20 -4.85 -10.57
C LYS A 302 2.57 -3.68 -11.33
N PRO A 303 1.65 -3.96 -12.27
CA PRO A 303 1.07 -2.92 -13.10
C PRO A 303 0.17 -1.98 -12.30
N THR A 304 -0.01 -0.76 -12.78
CA THR A 304 -0.93 0.21 -12.18
C THR A 304 -2.35 0.04 -12.71
N ALA A 305 -3.34 0.56 -11.99
CA ALA A 305 -4.72 0.59 -12.46
C ALA A 305 -4.83 1.50 -13.69
N PHE A 306 -5.60 1.07 -14.70
CA PHE A 306 -5.78 1.84 -15.92
C PHE A 306 -6.56 3.14 -15.67
N GLY A 307 -6.09 4.24 -16.26
CA GLY A 307 -6.76 5.53 -16.23
C GLY A 307 -5.82 6.68 -16.59
N PHE A 308 -6.40 7.80 -17.01
CA PHE A 308 -5.60 8.95 -17.41
C PHE A 308 -4.80 9.57 -16.26
N THR A 309 -3.50 9.76 -16.50
CA THR A 309 -2.66 10.60 -15.66
C THR A 309 -2.88 12.08 -15.99
N LYS A 310 -3.48 12.83 -15.05
CA LYS A 310 -3.88 14.24 -15.23
C LYS A 310 -2.80 15.27 -14.88
N ASP A 311 -1.74 14.86 -14.20
CA ASP A 311 -0.63 15.74 -13.86
C ASP A 311 0.36 15.82 -15.04
N ALA A 312 0.48 17.01 -15.63
CA ALA A 312 1.39 17.29 -16.74
C ALA A 312 2.89 17.11 -16.38
N GLY A 313 3.24 17.17 -15.10
CA GLY A 313 4.61 16.96 -14.62
C GLY A 313 4.96 15.49 -14.33
N TYR A 314 3.97 14.59 -14.28
CA TYR A 314 4.14 13.24 -13.73
C TYR A 314 5.23 12.42 -14.43
N PHE A 315 5.14 12.27 -15.75
CA PHE A 315 6.11 11.46 -16.52
C PHE A 315 7.51 12.10 -16.52
N LYS A 316 7.57 13.44 -16.55
CA LYS A 316 8.82 14.20 -16.48
C LYS A 316 9.54 14.02 -15.14
N GLN A 317 8.81 14.04 -14.03
CA GLN A 317 9.38 13.85 -12.69
C GLN A 317 9.89 12.43 -12.48
N ARG A 318 9.16 11.44 -12.99
CA ARG A 318 9.59 10.03 -12.96
C ARG A 318 10.81 9.79 -13.85
N ASN A 319 10.89 10.50 -14.97
CA ASN A 319 12.00 10.49 -15.91
C ASN A 319 12.44 9.08 -16.35
N LEU A 320 11.51 8.12 -16.40
CA LEU A 320 11.83 6.75 -16.80
C LEU A 320 12.27 6.71 -18.25
N LYS A 321 13.32 5.95 -18.52
CA LYS A 321 13.92 5.71 -19.84
C LYS A 321 13.66 4.26 -20.27
N PRO A 322 13.74 3.96 -21.57
CA PRO A 322 13.63 2.58 -22.06
C PRO A 322 14.58 1.61 -21.33
N GLY A 323 15.82 2.03 -21.05
CA GLY A 323 16.81 1.23 -20.33
C GLY A 323 16.44 0.86 -18.89
N ASP A 324 15.58 1.63 -18.22
CA ASP A 324 15.13 1.31 -16.85
C ASP A 324 14.29 0.03 -16.80
N PHE A 325 13.77 -0.41 -17.95
CA PHE A 325 13.02 -1.65 -18.11
C PHE A 325 13.88 -2.82 -18.61
N ALA A 326 15.22 -2.72 -18.55
CA ALA A 326 16.10 -3.84 -18.90
C ALA A 326 15.79 -5.12 -18.09
N THR A 327 16.18 -6.29 -18.60
CA THR A 327 16.04 -7.55 -17.84
C THR A 327 16.77 -7.46 -16.50
N GLY A 328 16.15 -7.93 -15.42
CA GLY A 328 16.64 -7.78 -14.06
C GLY A 328 16.22 -6.47 -13.38
N SER A 329 15.50 -5.59 -14.10
CA SER A 329 15.00 -4.31 -13.60
C SER A 329 13.48 -4.22 -13.73
N SER A 330 12.81 -3.76 -12.67
CA SER A 330 11.36 -3.49 -12.64
C SER A 330 11.15 -2.12 -11.98
N PRO A 331 11.16 -1.03 -12.77
CA PRO A 331 11.01 0.30 -12.22
C PRO A 331 9.62 0.46 -11.59
N SER A 332 9.53 1.26 -10.53
CA SER A 332 8.24 1.53 -9.88
C SER A 332 7.32 2.28 -10.84
N MET A 333 6.10 1.74 -11.01
CA MET A 333 5.15 2.27 -11.98
C MET A 333 4.28 3.43 -11.47
N GLY A 334 4.30 3.74 -10.17
CA GLY A 334 3.63 4.88 -9.53
C GLY A 334 2.10 4.93 -9.73
N VAL A 335 1.28 4.77 -8.69
CA VAL A 335 -0.18 4.62 -8.86
C VAL A 335 -0.86 5.94 -9.30
N PRO A 336 -1.58 6.00 -10.44
CA PRO A 336 -2.54 7.07 -10.71
C PRO A 336 -3.85 6.80 -9.95
N GLU A 337 -4.33 7.76 -9.17
CA GLU A 337 -5.61 7.67 -8.45
C GLU A 337 -6.81 7.66 -9.42
N ASP A 338 -7.69 6.65 -9.31
CA ASP A 338 -8.98 6.64 -9.99
C ASP A 338 -10.06 7.37 -9.18
N LYS A 339 -10.42 8.57 -9.63
CA LYS A 339 -11.48 9.42 -9.04
C LYS A 339 -12.90 9.12 -9.56
N SER A 340 -13.15 7.95 -10.16
CA SER A 340 -14.47 7.63 -10.76
C SER A 340 -15.34 6.68 -9.92
N LYS A 341 -15.97 7.20 -8.85
CA LYS A 341 -17.22 6.63 -8.31
C LYS A 341 -18.36 7.67 -8.43
N PRO A 342 -19.57 7.24 -8.80
CA PRO A 342 -20.68 8.14 -9.12
C PRO A 342 -21.19 8.87 -7.87
N THR A 343 -21.40 10.16 -8.01
CA THR A 343 -22.03 11.04 -7.03
C THR A 343 -23.50 10.65 -6.85
N ALA A 344 -23.83 10.10 -5.69
CA ALA A 344 -25.19 10.14 -5.18
C ALA A 344 -25.60 11.62 -4.97
N ALA A 345 -26.88 11.91 -5.19
CA ALA A 345 -27.48 13.23 -5.24
C ALA A 345 -26.91 14.23 -4.21
N LYS A 346 -26.60 15.44 -4.71
CA LYS A 346 -26.07 16.58 -3.95
C LYS A 346 -26.85 16.82 -2.65
N LYS A 347 -26.20 16.55 -1.52
CA LYS A 347 -26.41 17.29 -0.27
C LYS A 347 -25.37 18.42 -0.20
N PRO A 348 -25.65 19.52 0.54
CA PRO A 348 -24.87 20.75 0.47
C PRO A 348 -23.40 20.49 0.78
N ASP A 349 -22.52 21.19 0.08
CA ASP A 349 -21.06 21.01 0.04
C ASP A 349 -20.44 20.88 1.44
N ALA A 350 -20.11 19.65 1.83
CA ALA A 350 -19.05 19.42 2.80
C ALA A 350 -17.73 19.60 2.05
N LYS A 351 -16.95 20.59 2.48
CA LYS A 351 -15.59 20.86 2.00
C LYS A 351 -14.78 19.56 1.85
N LYS A 352 -13.96 19.47 0.80
CA LYS A 352 -13.02 18.35 0.62
C LYS A 352 -12.11 18.24 1.86
N PRO A 353 -11.63 17.04 2.23
CA PRO A 353 -10.75 16.87 3.40
C PRO A 353 -9.52 17.78 3.38
N GLU A 354 -9.04 18.14 2.19
CA GLU A 354 -7.91 19.05 1.95
C GLU A 354 -8.21 20.52 2.33
N ASP A 355 -9.50 20.91 2.38
CA ASP A 355 -9.98 22.27 2.71
C ASP A 355 -10.40 22.41 4.19
N VAL A 356 -10.22 21.36 5.00
CA VAL A 356 -10.54 21.40 6.42
C VAL A 356 -9.29 21.83 7.18
N LYS A 357 -9.28 23.06 7.72
CA LYS A 357 -8.38 23.41 8.83
C LYS A 357 -8.70 22.42 9.94
N ALA A 358 -7.89 21.38 10.12
CA ALA A 358 -8.01 20.42 11.21
C ALA A 358 -7.29 21.02 12.43
N PRO A 359 -8.00 21.68 13.35
CA PRO A 359 -7.36 22.53 14.35
C PRO A 359 -6.63 21.75 15.44
N HIS A 360 -6.99 20.47 15.69
CA HIS A 360 -6.45 19.69 16.80
C HIS A 360 -5.21 18.86 16.47
N GLN A 361 -4.83 18.76 15.20
CA GLN A 361 -3.65 17.98 14.84
C GLN A 361 -2.37 18.81 14.98
N PRO A 362 -1.32 18.25 15.62
CA PRO A 362 0.02 18.78 15.43
C PRO A 362 0.46 18.75 13.97
N SER A 363 0.87 19.90 13.44
CA SER A 363 1.28 20.04 12.03
C SER A 363 2.63 20.75 11.85
N VAL A 364 3.27 21.12 12.95
CA VAL A 364 4.56 21.80 12.93
C VAL A 364 5.67 20.80 12.65
N GLU A 365 6.40 20.98 11.56
CA GLU A 365 7.61 20.22 11.26
C GLU A 365 8.79 20.72 12.10
N PRO A 366 9.73 19.83 12.51
CA PRO A 366 10.92 20.24 13.23
C PRO A 366 11.83 21.09 12.35
N ILE A 367 12.46 22.10 12.95
CA ILE A 367 13.53 22.84 12.30
C ILE A 367 14.80 21.98 12.22
N ALA A 368 15.72 22.36 11.32
CA ALA A 368 17.04 21.73 11.28
C ALA A 368 17.82 22.02 12.56
N ALA A 369 18.46 21.00 13.13
CA ALA A 369 19.32 21.16 14.29
C ALA A 369 20.66 21.79 13.90
N THR A 370 21.11 22.78 14.68
CA THR A 370 22.43 23.42 14.52
C THR A 370 23.44 22.97 15.57
N SER A 371 22.98 22.25 16.60
CA SER A 371 23.78 21.64 17.65
C SER A 371 23.04 20.42 18.21
N ALA A 372 23.73 19.57 18.96
CA ALA A 372 23.16 18.34 19.50
C ALA A 372 23.26 18.30 21.03
N ARG A 373 22.27 17.67 21.68
CA ARG A 373 22.35 17.33 23.11
C ARG A 373 23.46 16.29 23.35
N PRO A 374 24.08 16.28 24.55
CA PRO A 374 25.01 15.23 24.92
C PRO A 374 24.39 13.84 24.82
N GLN A 375 25.10 12.92 24.18
CA GLN A 375 24.61 11.55 23.97
C GLN A 375 24.98 10.60 25.11
N ALA A 376 25.94 10.99 25.95
CA ALA A 376 26.43 10.19 27.08
C ALA A 376 25.38 10.00 28.19
N VAL A 377 25.54 8.94 28.95
CA VAL A 377 24.73 8.66 30.14
C VAL A 377 25.05 9.70 31.23
N ALA A 378 24.02 10.40 31.69
CA ALA A 378 24.09 11.37 32.78
C ALA A 378 22.69 11.50 33.41
N PRO A 379 22.53 11.90 34.69
CA PRO A 379 21.22 12.12 35.28
C PRO A 379 20.35 13.09 34.45
N PRO A 380 19.02 12.91 34.42
CA PRO A 380 18.15 13.71 33.57
C PRO A 380 18.13 15.18 34.01
N SER A 381 17.97 16.07 33.02
CA SER A 381 17.76 17.49 33.28
C SER A 381 16.38 17.73 33.87
N LYS A 382 16.24 18.81 34.64
CA LYS A 382 14.91 19.23 35.12
C LYS A 382 14.03 19.61 33.91
N GLY A 383 12.82 19.07 33.85
CA GLY A 383 11.88 19.25 32.75
C GLY A 383 12.30 18.57 31.46
N GLU A 384 13.07 17.48 31.50
CA GLU A 384 13.47 16.75 30.28
C GLU A 384 12.28 15.99 29.67
N HIS A 385 12.09 16.13 28.36
CA HIS A 385 11.05 15.46 27.58
C HIS A 385 11.56 14.14 26.98
N ILE A 386 11.10 13.02 27.53
CA ILE A 386 11.52 11.66 27.16
C ILE A 386 10.40 11.01 26.34
N VAL A 387 10.73 10.59 25.12
CA VAL A 387 9.76 9.94 24.22
C VAL A 387 10.27 8.58 23.79
N LEU A 388 9.49 7.53 24.07
CA LEU A 388 9.76 6.18 23.56
C LEU A 388 9.13 6.03 22.17
N ILE A 389 9.83 5.36 21.26
CA ILE A 389 9.31 5.00 19.94
C ILE A 389 9.70 3.56 19.61
N GLY A 390 8.98 2.94 18.67
CA GLY A 390 9.34 1.64 18.12
C GLY A 390 8.26 0.59 18.32
N ASN A 391 8.67 -0.68 18.38
CA ASN A 391 7.76 -1.81 18.24
C ASN A 391 6.98 -2.16 19.53
N GLY A 392 6.41 -3.37 19.56
CA GLY A 392 5.58 -3.87 20.65
C GLY A 392 6.25 -3.90 22.03
N LEU A 393 7.58 -3.94 22.12
CA LEU A 393 8.28 -3.85 23.40
C LEU A 393 8.14 -2.46 24.04
N ALA A 394 8.12 -1.40 23.24
CA ALA A 394 7.79 -0.07 23.73
C ALA A 394 6.29 0.01 24.03
N GLU A 395 5.44 -0.30 23.04
CA GLU A 395 3.98 -0.12 23.14
C GLU A 395 3.40 -0.79 24.38
N ARG A 396 3.83 -2.02 24.70
CA ARG A 396 3.18 -2.80 25.77
C ARG A 396 3.33 -2.21 27.16
N ASP A 397 4.36 -1.41 27.41
CA ASP A 397 4.48 -0.71 28.69
C ASP A 397 3.34 0.29 28.90
N THR A 398 2.65 0.78 27.87
CA THR A 398 1.46 1.65 28.02
C THR A 398 0.32 0.98 28.80
N TRP A 399 0.35 -0.35 28.93
CA TRP A 399 -0.65 -1.13 29.69
C TRP A 399 -0.17 -1.50 31.10
N TYR A 400 1.13 -1.40 31.36
CA TYR A 400 1.77 -1.77 32.63
C TYR A 400 2.35 -0.56 33.38
N SER A 401 2.67 0.53 32.70
CA SER A 401 3.10 1.82 33.23
C SER A 401 4.34 1.75 34.12
N ARG A 402 5.33 0.91 33.77
CA ARG A 402 6.49 0.64 34.64
C ARG A 402 7.68 1.54 34.38
N ILE A 403 7.94 1.92 33.12
CA ILE A 403 9.16 2.66 32.77
C ILE A 403 9.14 4.07 33.37
N GLU A 404 8.05 4.83 33.18
CA GLU A 404 7.95 6.16 33.77
C GLU A 404 7.91 6.09 35.30
N THR A 405 7.19 5.13 35.87
CA THR A 405 7.14 4.94 37.33
C THR A 405 8.55 4.81 37.91
N GLU A 406 9.39 3.98 37.31
CA GLU A 406 10.78 3.80 37.72
C GLU A 406 11.58 5.10 37.65
N LEU A 407 11.41 5.88 36.57
CA LEU A 407 12.09 7.17 36.39
C LEU A 407 11.64 8.21 37.43
N GLN A 408 10.33 8.33 37.69
CA GLN A 408 9.77 9.28 38.66
C GLN A 408 10.16 8.93 40.10
N LEU A 409 10.34 7.63 40.41
CA LEU A 409 10.83 7.19 41.73
C LEU A 409 12.31 7.52 41.96
N ARG A 410 13.14 7.38 40.92
CA ARG A 410 14.57 7.73 40.98
C ARG A 410 14.81 9.23 40.95
N TYR A 411 13.97 9.99 40.25
CA TYR A 411 14.20 11.41 39.95
C TYR A 411 12.96 12.30 40.21
N PRO A 412 12.36 12.25 41.42
CA PRO A 412 11.07 12.88 41.71
C PRO A 412 11.07 14.41 41.55
N ASP A 413 12.21 15.08 41.81
CA ASP A 413 12.33 16.54 41.73
C ASP A 413 12.73 17.05 40.34
N ARG A 414 12.82 16.17 39.34
CA ARG A 414 13.23 16.53 37.98
C ARG A 414 12.07 16.92 37.08
N GLU A 415 10.82 16.80 37.52
CA GLU A 415 9.63 17.19 36.73
C GLU A 415 9.66 16.58 35.32
N LEU A 416 10.02 15.29 35.21
CA LEU A 416 10.21 14.64 33.92
C LEU A 416 8.89 14.58 33.15
N PHE A 417 8.96 14.84 31.85
CA PHE A 417 7.86 14.64 30.91
C PHE A 417 8.10 13.35 30.13
N PHE A 418 7.12 12.45 30.12
CA PHE A 418 7.28 11.14 29.50
C PHE A 418 6.10 10.76 28.61
N ARG A 419 6.38 10.31 27.38
CA ARG A 419 5.39 9.79 26.43
C ARG A 419 5.87 8.55 25.73
N ASN A 420 4.96 7.60 25.53
CA ASN A 420 5.23 6.37 24.80
C ASN A 420 4.49 6.39 23.47
N MET A 421 5.24 6.53 22.38
CA MET A 421 4.75 6.50 21.01
C MET A 421 4.97 5.14 20.33
N GLY A 422 5.32 4.10 21.10
CA GLY A 422 5.48 2.76 20.56
C GLY A 422 4.18 2.22 19.96
N HIS A 423 4.30 1.45 18.88
CA HIS A 423 3.19 0.79 18.22
C HIS A 423 3.65 -0.55 17.65
N VAL A 424 2.83 -1.60 17.80
CA VAL A 424 3.18 -2.92 17.25
C VAL A 424 3.37 -2.85 15.73
N GLY A 425 4.42 -3.53 15.25
CA GLY A 425 4.78 -3.54 13.82
C GLY A 425 5.67 -2.38 13.36
N ASP A 426 5.89 -1.36 14.18
CA ASP A 426 6.78 -0.25 13.82
C ASP A 426 8.24 -0.70 13.69
N THR A 427 8.93 -0.13 12.70
CA THR A 427 10.37 -0.27 12.45
C THR A 427 11.00 1.13 12.42
N PRO A 428 12.34 1.29 12.23
CA PRO A 428 12.93 2.62 12.16
C PRO A 428 12.31 3.49 11.07
N GLY A 429 11.99 2.91 9.91
CA GLY A 429 11.48 3.60 8.72
C GLY A 429 10.03 3.33 8.34
N PHE A 430 9.45 2.17 8.67
CA PHE A 430 8.06 1.81 8.37
C PHE A 430 7.14 1.92 9.59
N ARG A 431 6.15 2.83 9.53
CA ARG A 431 5.15 3.15 10.58
C ARG A 431 3.81 3.54 9.93
N PRO A 432 3.05 2.58 9.38
CA PRO A 432 1.80 2.86 8.67
C PRO A 432 0.70 3.39 9.59
N HIS A 433 -0.13 4.30 9.09
CA HIS A 433 -1.30 4.80 9.84
C HIS A 433 -2.51 5.01 8.92
N PRO A 434 -3.72 4.48 9.26
CA PRO A 434 -4.89 4.53 8.37
C PRO A 434 -5.42 5.94 8.10
N SER A 435 -5.05 6.91 8.95
CA SER A 435 -5.45 8.32 8.82
C SER A 435 -4.32 9.24 8.35
N ARG A 436 -3.26 8.72 7.71
CA ARG A 436 -2.15 9.52 7.14
C ARG A 436 -1.76 8.99 5.76
N ALA A 437 -1.37 9.87 4.84
CA ALA A 437 -1.02 9.49 3.47
C ALA A 437 0.33 8.76 3.32
N SER A 438 1.29 8.97 4.23
CA SER A 438 2.58 8.29 4.24
C SER A 438 2.66 7.28 5.38
N GLN A 439 3.22 6.11 5.09
CA GLN A 439 3.58 5.08 6.07
C GLN A 439 5.03 5.20 6.56
N TRP A 440 5.78 6.16 6.03
CA TRP A 440 7.21 6.29 6.28
C TRP A 440 7.47 7.21 7.46
N ALA A 441 8.41 6.81 8.32
CA ALA A 441 8.76 7.57 9.51
C ALA A 441 9.55 8.84 9.20
N PHE A 442 10.30 8.82 8.09
CA PHE A 442 11.09 9.93 7.59
C PHE A 442 11.22 9.85 6.05
N PRO A 443 11.52 10.96 5.36
CA PRO A 443 11.72 10.97 3.92
C PRO A 443 12.86 10.04 3.49
N GLY A 444 12.62 9.18 2.49
CA GLY A 444 13.61 8.25 1.97
C GLY A 444 13.65 6.90 2.70
N ALA A 445 12.82 6.68 3.72
CA ALA A 445 12.71 5.40 4.41
C ALA A 445 12.14 4.28 3.50
N GLU A 446 11.39 4.62 2.47
CA GLU A 446 10.79 3.68 1.51
C GLU A 446 11.82 2.78 0.81
N LYS A 447 13.06 3.25 0.68
CA LYS A 447 14.15 2.49 0.03
C LYS A 447 14.51 1.21 0.79
N PHE A 448 14.22 1.14 2.08
CA PHE A 448 14.52 -0.01 2.94
C PHE A 448 13.40 -1.06 2.92
N HIS A 449 12.21 -0.69 2.44
CA HIS A 449 11.03 -1.55 2.36
C HIS A 449 10.42 -1.53 0.95
N PRO A 450 11.18 -1.90 -0.10
CA PRO A 450 10.65 -1.97 -1.48
C PRO A 450 9.54 -3.03 -1.62
N ASP A 451 9.40 -3.93 -0.66
CA ASP A 451 8.35 -4.93 -0.53
C ASP A 451 7.03 -4.37 0.02
N LYS A 452 7.03 -3.18 0.63
CA LYS A 452 5.83 -2.53 1.21
C LYS A 452 5.39 -1.26 0.45
N PRO A 453 5.13 -1.30 -0.86
CA PRO A 453 4.86 -0.08 -1.64
C PRO A 453 3.44 0.48 -1.46
N ILE A 454 2.50 -0.27 -0.89
CA ILE A 454 1.08 0.11 -0.81
C ILE A 454 0.75 0.65 0.57
N HIS A 455 0.26 1.88 0.60
CA HIS A 455 -0.40 2.47 1.76
C HIS A 455 -1.65 3.22 1.32
N ASN A 456 -2.80 2.90 1.91
CA ASN A 456 -4.10 3.49 1.54
C ASN A 456 -4.65 4.42 2.64
N GLY A 457 -3.79 4.83 3.59
CA GLY A 457 -4.19 5.73 4.65
C GLY A 457 -4.60 7.10 4.09
N GLN A 458 -5.70 7.64 4.60
CA GLN A 458 -6.23 8.93 4.17
C GLN A 458 -6.68 9.72 5.39
N GLY A 459 -6.15 10.93 5.50
CA GLY A 459 -6.41 11.81 6.63
C GLY A 459 -5.26 12.76 6.87
N PHE A 460 -5.31 13.40 8.03
CA PHE A 460 -4.36 14.41 8.46
C PHE A 460 -3.64 14.01 9.75
N TYR A 461 -3.65 12.73 10.15
CA TYR A 461 -2.90 12.31 11.33
C TYR A 461 -1.42 12.65 11.19
N ALA A 462 -0.83 13.20 12.26
CA ALA A 462 0.50 13.80 12.24
C ALA A 462 1.57 12.79 11.85
N THR A 463 2.62 13.26 11.19
CA THR A 463 3.84 12.49 10.94
C THR A 463 4.56 12.20 12.27
N PRO A 464 5.45 11.19 12.33
CA PRO A 464 6.27 10.98 13.51
C PRO A 464 7.10 12.21 13.90
N ASP A 465 7.64 12.94 12.93
CA ASP A 465 8.38 14.19 13.17
C ASP A 465 7.50 15.29 13.79
N GLN A 466 6.25 15.45 13.31
CA GLN A 466 5.30 16.41 13.86
C GLN A 466 4.89 16.07 15.28
N TRP A 467 4.69 14.78 15.60
CA TRP A 467 4.43 14.34 16.97
C TRP A 467 5.62 14.60 17.89
N LEU A 468 6.84 14.24 17.49
CA LEU A 468 8.05 14.51 18.28
C LEU A 468 8.26 16.01 18.52
N THR A 469 7.95 16.85 17.51
CA THR A 469 8.00 18.31 17.62
C THR A 469 6.94 18.85 18.57
N HIS A 470 5.72 18.32 18.50
CA HIS A 470 4.63 18.67 19.42
C HIS A 470 4.99 18.37 20.87
N LEU A 471 5.61 17.21 21.09
CA LEU A 471 6.07 16.76 22.40
C LEU A 471 7.37 17.42 22.85
N GLN A 472 8.00 18.24 22.00
CA GLN A 472 9.27 18.92 22.28
C GLN A 472 10.37 17.94 22.72
N ALA A 473 10.47 16.79 22.04
CA ALA A 473 11.32 15.68 22.48
C ALA A 473 12.80 16.10 22.68
N ASP A 474 13.29 15.88 23.89
CA ASP A 474 14.70 16.09 24.27
C ASP A 474 15.50 14.79 24.18
N THR A 475 14.91 13.69 24.62
CA THR A 475 15.49 12.34 24.59
C THR A 475 14.53 11.40 23.87
N ILE A 476 15.01 10.73 22.82
CA ILE A 476 14.26 9.74 22.05
C ILE A 476 14.88 8.37 22.28
N VAL A 477 14.06 7.42 22.74
CA VAL A 477 14.48 6.04 23.02
C VAL A 477 13.85 5.11 22.00
N GLY A 478 14.68 4.50 21.13
CA GLY A 478 14.24 3.67 20.03
C GLY A 478 14.30 2.17 20.34
N PHE A 479 13.15 1.50 20.23
CA PHE A 479 12.98 0.05 20.43
C PHE A 479 12.73 -0.64 19.08
N PHE A 480 13.81 -1.14 18.46
CA PHE A 480 13.78 -1.77 17.14
C PHE A 480 14.49 -3.13 17.15
N GLY A 481 14.45 -3.85 16.03
CA GLY A 481 15.16 -5.11 15.81
C GLY A 481 14.33 -6.35 16.11
N TYR A 482 13.26 -6.27 16.90
CA TYR A 482 12.42 -7.44 17.19
C TYR A 482 11.57 -7.84 15.96
N ASN A 483 10.81 -6.91 15.40
CA ASN A 483 9.98 -7.15 14.20
C ASN A 483 10.84 -7.56 13.00
N GLU A 484 12.00 -6.94 12.90
CA GLU A 484 12.94 -7.09 11.80
C GLU A 484 13.69 -8.44 11.90
N SER A 485 13.85 -8.99 13.11
CA SER A 485 14.51 -10.30 13.31
C SER A 485 13.81 -11.47 12.61
N PHE A 486 12.51 -11.33 12.31
CA PHE A 486 11.74 -12.34 11.57
C PHE A 486 12.24 -12.50 10.12
N ASP A 487 12.88 -11.48 9.54
CA ASP A 487 13.46 -11.56 8.21
C ASP A 487 14.79 -12.37 8.16
N GLY A 488 15.31 -12.73 9.34
CA GLY A 488 16.47 -13.58 9.51
C GLY A 488 17.81 -12.92 9.14
N PRO A 489 18.90 -13.72 9.11
CA PRO A 489 20.27 -13.20 9.00
C PRO A 489 20.54 -12.43 7.70
N SER A 490 19.85 -12.79 6.60
CA SER A 490 20.07 -12.19 5.28
C SER A 490 19.65 -10.72 5.18
N LYS A 491 18.81 -10.24 6.11
CA LYS A 491 18.27 -8.86 6.11
C LYS A 491 18.87 -7.95 7.18
N VAL A 492 19.78 -8.45 8.02
CA VAL A 492 20.49 -7.66 9.04
C VAL A 492 21.15 -6.42 8.43
N GLY A 493 21.79 -6.55 7.26
CA GLY A 493 22.43 -5.42 6.59
C GLY A 493 21.44 -4.33 6.11
N ASN A 494 20.22 -4.72 5.72
CA ASN A 494 19.17 -3.74 5.36
C ASN A 494 18.67 -3.01 6.61
N PHE A 495 18.41 -3.76 7.70
CA PHE A 495 18.02 -3.18 8.97
C PHE A 495 19.08 -2.22 9.54
N GLU A 496 20.37 -2.59 9.48
CA GLU A 496 21.47 -1.72 9.91
C GLU A 496 21.44 -0.39 9.16
N ALA A 497 21.27 -0.45 7.84
CA ALA A 497 21.21 0.73 6.98
C ALA A 497 19.95 1.57 7.21
N GLU A 498 18.81 0.94 7.50
CA GLU A 498 17.56 1.62 7.84
C GLU A 498 17.68 2.37 9.16
N LEU A 499 18.17 1.69 10.20
CA LEU A 499 18.39 2.27 11.53
C LEU A 499 19.41 3.41 11.47
N ASP A 500 20.51 3.24 10.72
CA ASP A 500 21.51 4.27 10.48
C ASP A 500 20.88 5.53 9.86
N ALA A 501 20.05 5.36 8.83
CA ALA A 501 19.37 6.48 8.19
C ALA A 501 18.34 7.15 9.11
N TRP A 502 17.61 6.38 9.92
CA TRP A 502 16.71 6.92 10.92
C TRP A 502 17.46 7.76 11.96
N VAL A 503 18.61 7.28 12.45
CA VAL A 503 19.48 8.01 13.39
C VAL A 503 19.96 9.32 12.77
N VAL A 504 20.49 9.27 11.54
CA VAL A 504 20.98 10.47 10.83
C VAL A 504 19.85 11.48 10.63
N HIS A 505 18.66 11.03 10.21
CA HIS A 505 17.50 11.90 10.07
C HIS A 505 17.12 12.55 11.40
N THR A 506 16.97 11.74 12.45
CA THR A 506 16.54 12.19 13.78
C THR A 506 17.52 13.21 14.38
N LEU A 507 18.83 12.98 14.24
CA LEU A 507 19.87 13.91 14.70
C LEU A 507 19.97 15.18 13.85
N SER A 508 19.35 15.22 12.66
CA SER A 508 19.27 16.44 11.84
C SER A 508 18.14 17.38 12.29
N LYS A 509 17.26 16.95 13.20
CA LYS A 509 16.05 17.67 13.60
C LYS A 509 16.13 18.20 15.02
N ALA A 510 15.67 19.42 15.24
CA ALA A 510 15.52 20.01 16.56
C ALA A 510 14.04 19.99 16.99
N TYR A 511 13.58 18.85 17.50
CA TYR A 511 12.19 18.65 17.92
C TYR A 511 11.78 19.56 19.09
N ASN A 512 12.70 19.88 20.00
CA ASN A 512 12.51 20.86 21.07
C ASN A 512 12.65 22.33 20.60
N GLY A 513 12.84 22.56 19.29
CA GLY A 513 13.03 23.87 18.68
C GLY A 513 14.43 24.47 18.86
N LYS A 514 15.40 23.76 19.45
CA LYS A 514 16.74 24.27 19.76
C LYS A 514 17.87 23.37 19.30
N THR A 515 17.84 22.09 19.67
CA THR A 515 18.96 21.16 19.51
C THR A 515 18.48 19.79 19.04
N ALA A 516 19.36 19.04 18.38
CA ALA A 516 19.11 17.63 18.09
C ALA A 516 18.92 16.85 19.39
N PRO A 517 18.00 15.87 19.42
CA PRO A 517 17.70 15.12 20.63
C PRO A 517 18.89 14.25 21.05
N ARG A 518 18.89 13.82 22.32
CA ARG A 518 19.64 12.65 22.74
C ARG A 518 18.94 11.41 22.18
N VAL A 519 19.65 10.60 21.41
CA VAL A 519 19.11 9.34 20.86
C VAL A 519 19.70 8.18 21.64
N VAL A 520 18.82 7.31 22.14
CA VAL A 520 19.18 6.08 22.85
C VAL A 520 18.61 4.90 22.10
N LEU A 521 19.43 3.91 21.81
CA LEU A 521 19.01 2.70 21.11
C LEU A 521 18.96 1.53 22.08
N VAL A 522 17.84 0.81 22.08
CA VAL A 522 17.59 -0.31 22.99
C VAL A 522 17.52 -1.60 22.19
N SER A 523 18.22 -2.64 22.64
CA SER A 523 18.13 -3.96 22.02
C SER A 523 16.77 -4.63 22.27
N PRO A 524 16.38 -5.60 21.44
CA PRO A 524 15.36 -6.57 21.81
C PRO A 524 15.69 -7.30 23.12
N ILE A 525 14.67 -7.85 23.78
CA ILE A 525 14.86 -8.87 24.84
C ILE A 525 15.09 -10.25 24.20
N ALA A 526 15.66 -11.18 24.98
CA ALA A 526 15.74 -12.58 24.58
C ALA A 526 14.35 -13.23 24.56
N TYR A 527 14.16 -14.16 23.61
CA TYR A 527 13.02 -15.05 23.57
C TYR A 527 13.12 -16.09 24.68
N GLU A 528 12.10 -16.16 25.53
CA GLU A 528 12.02 -17.10 26.65
C GLU A 528 11.49 -18.47 26.21
N ASN A 529 12.19 -19.55 26.54
CA ASN A 529 11.73 -20.89 26.24
C ASN A 529 10.53 -21.29 27.12
N GLN A 530 9.34 -21.28 26.52
CA GLN A 530 8.10 -21.74 27.17
C GLN A 530 7.55 -23.05 26.58
N SER A 531 8.34 -23.75 25.76
CA SER A 531 7.88 -24.92 24.98
C SER A 531 7.47 -26.12 25.86
N ALA A 532 7.90 -26.15 27.12
CA ALA A 532 7.52 -27.19 28.07
C ALA A 532 6.06 -27.07 28.55
N LYS A 533 5.46 -25.88 28.45
CA LYS A 533 4.11 -25.57 28.97
C LYS A 533 3.13 -25.20 27.86
N ARG A 534 3.63 -24.79 26.69
CA ARG A 534 2.84 -24.22 25.59
C ARG A 534 3.39 -24.72 24.26
N ASP A 535 2.54 -24.80 23.25
CA ASP A 535 2.95 -25.09 21.88
C ASP A 535 3.63 -23.85 21.26
N LEU A 536 4.91 -23.66 21.60
CA LEU A 536 5.76 -22.54 21.22
C LEU A 536 7.16 -23.04 20.85
N PRO A 537 7.91 -22.30 20.01
CA PRO A 537 9.32 -22.56 19.76
C PRO A 537 10.17 -22.56 21.05
N LYS A 538 11.30 -23.25 21.00
CA LYS A 538 12.29 -23.25 22.09
C LYS A 538 13.07 -21.95 22.22
N GLY A 539 13.06 -21.10 21.18
CA GLY A 539 13.80 -19.85 21.16
C GLY A 539 15.20 -19.93 20.56
N ASP A 540 15.71 -21.10 20.16
CA ASP A 540 17.08 -21.25 19.65
C ASP A 540 17.32 -20.41 18.38
N VAL A 541 16.39 -20.49 17.42
CA VAL A 541 16.46 -19.76 16.14
C VAL A 541 16.12 -18.29 16.37
N GLU A 542 15.09 -18.02 17.18
CA GLU A 542 14.64 -16.68 17.50
C GLU A 542 15.74 -15.88 18.19
N ASN A 543 16.38 -16.43 19.23
CA ASN A 543 17.49 -15.80 19.93
C ASN A 543 18.73 -15.62 19.06
N SER A 544 19.02 -16.58 18.19
CA SER A 544 20.12 -16.44 17.22
C SER A 544 19.91 -15.25 16.29
N ASN A 545 18.68 -15.06 15.79
CA ASN A 545 18.34 -13.89 14.98
C ASN A 545 18.34 -12.61 15.81
N LEU A 546 17.65 -12.57 16.96
CA LEU A 546 17.58 -11.40 17.83
C LEU A 546 18.97 -10.88 18.22
N LEU A 547 19.92 -11.78 18.50
CA LEU A 547 21.31 -11.41 18.79
C LEU A 547 22.01 -10.70 17.62
N LEU A 548 21.74 -11.11 16.37
CA LEU A 548 22.30 -10.45 15.19
C LEU A 548 21.78 -9.01 15.05
N TYR A 549 20.47 -8.81 15.28
CA TYR A 549 19.85 -7.49 15.20
C TYR A 549 20.25 -6.60 16.39
N ALA A 550 20.32 -7.14 17.61
CA ALA A 550 20.88 -6.45 18.78
C ALA A 550 22.32 -5.97 18.53
N SER A 551 23.16 -6.85 17.96
CA SER A 551 24.54 -6.50 17.58
C SER A 551 24.59 -5.39 16.53
N SER A 552 23.64 -5.37 15.58
CA SER A 552 23.55 -4.32 14.56
C SER A 552 23.13 -2.97 15.17
N ILE A 553 22.18 -2.98 16.13
CA ILE A 553 21.80 -1.79 16.90
C ILE A 553 23.02 -1.23 17.64
N GLU A 554 23.79 -2.08 18.31
CA GLU A 554 25.01 -1.66 19.01
C GLU A 554 26.03 -1.04 18.06
N LYS A 555 26.22 -1.62 16.86
CA LYS A 555 27.13 -1.05 15.84
C LYS A 555 26.70 0.35 15.40
N VAL A 556 25.42 0.56 15.12
CA VAL A 556 24.90 1.88 14.74
C VAL A 556 25.05 2.87 15.89
N ALA A 557 24.76 2.45 17.12
CA ALA A 557 24.96 3.28 18.31
C ALA A 557 26.43 3.71 18.46
N LYS A 558 27.37 2.77 18.35
CA LYS A 558 28.83 3.04 18.39
C LYS A 558 29.27 3.98 17.27
N LYS A 559 28.77 3.77 16.04
CA LYS A 559 29.10 4.59 14.87
C LYS A 559 28.76 6.07 15.09
N HIS A 560 27.63 6.36 15.76
CA HIS A 560 27.15 7.72 15.99
C HIS A 560 27.40 8.24 17.41
N GLY A 561 28.15 7.49 18.25
CA GLY A 561 28.44 7.87 19.64
C GLY A 561 27.19 7.95 20.53
N LEU A 562 26.18 7.12 20.26
CA LEU A 562 24.91 7.07 20.99
C LEU A 562 24.99 6.14 22.20
N THR A 563 24.08 6.34 23.17
CA THR A 563 23.87 5.35 24.23
C THR A 563 23.18 4.11 23.65
N TYR A 564 23.77 2.94 23.88
CA TYR A 564 23.15 1.64 23.63
C TYR A 564 22.78 0.98 24.95
N ILE A 565 21.55 0.48 25.05
CA ILE A 565 21.08 -0.30 26.21
C ILE A 565 20.84 -1.74 25.76
N ASP A 566 21.63 -2.66 26.30
CA ASP A 566 21.45 -4.09 26.10
C ASP A 566 20.40 -4.65 27.07
N LEU A 567 19.26 -5.07 26.51
CA LEU A 567 18.26 -5.86 27.21
C LEU A 567 18.32 -7.34 26.85
N PHE A 568 19.02 -7.72 25.77
CA PHE A 568 19.06 -9.10 25.29
C PHE A 568 19.83 -9.98 26.27
N SER A 569 21.08 -9.63 26.57
CA SER A 569 21.94 -10.47 27.41
C SER A 569 21.39 -10.63 28.83
N PRO A 570 20.96 -9.56 29.53
CA PRO A 570 20.40 -9.70 30.88
C PRO A 570 19.12 -10.53 30.93
N THR A 571 18.24 -10.43 29.92
CA THR A 571 17.01 -11.23 29.90
C THR A 571 17.27 -12.69 29.52
N GLN A 572 18.28 -12.95 28.70
CA GLN A 572 18.77 -14.32 28.46
C GLN A 572 19.31 -14.97 29.74
N GLU A 573 20.06 -14.21 30.56
CA GLU A 573 20.54 -14.71 31.85
C GLU A 573 19.40 -14.97 32.84
N ILE A 574 18.36 -14.14 32.84
CA ILE A 574 17.15 -14.36 33.66
C ILE A 574 16.47 -15.66 33.26
N GLU A 575 16.32 -15.91 31.96
CA GLU A 575 15.74 -17.15 31.44
C GLU A 575 16.57 -18.37 31.83
N ALA A 576 17.90 -18.31 31.66
CA ALA A 576 18.80 -19.40 32.01
C ALA A 576 18.79 -19.77 33.50
N LYS A 577 18.48 -18.80 34.40
CA LYS A 577 18.30 -19.05 35.84
C LYS A 577 17.00 -19.79 36.16
N GLY A 578 16.02 -19.76 35.25
CA GLY A 578 14.69 -20.33 35.44
C GLY A 578 13.85 -19.58 36.48
N GLY A 579 12.59 -19.99 36.64
CA GLY A 579 11.67 -19.40 37.63
C GLY A 579 10.27 -19.13 37.08
N GLU A 580 9.64 -18.07 37.60
CA GLU A 580 8.39 -17.54 37.04
C GLU A 580 8.66 -16.93 35.66
N SER A 581 7.73 -17.14 34.73
CA SER A 581 7.92 -16.68 33.36
C SER A 581 8.05 -15.16 33.26
N PHE A 582 9.14 -14.72 32.63
CA PHE A 582 9.45 -13.31 32.41
C PHE A 582 8.49 -12.69 31.38
N THR A 583 8.08 -13.50 30.40
CA THR A 583 7.23 -13.12 29.28
C THR A 583 5.92 -13.91 29.22
N THR A 584 4.98 -13.44 28.41
CA THR A 584 3.87 -14.21 27.89
C THR A 584 4.15 -14.56 26.44
N GLY A 585 4.09 -15.85 26.11
CA GLY A 585 4.29 -16.31 24.73
C GLY A 585 5.74 -16.31 24.26
N GLY A 586 6.70 -16.13 25.17
CA GLY A 586 8.13 -16.11 24.87
C GLY A 586 8.72 -14.72 24.60
N PHE A 587 7.90 -13.68 24.36
CA PHE A 587 8.42 -12.40 23.84
C PHE A 587 7.75 -11.12 24.35
N VAL A 588 6.58 -11.19 24.98
CA VAL A 588 5.94 -10.01 25.58
C VAL A 588 6.21 -10.03 27.08
N PRO A 589 6.99 -9.11 27.67
CA PRO A 589 7.20 -9.12 29.11
C PRO A 589 5.88 -9.08 29.88
N THR A 590 5.80 -9.84 30.97
CA THR A 590 4.69 -9.72 31.93
C THR A 590 4.80 -8.40 32.69
N ASP A 591 3.82 -8.09 33.54
CA ASP A 591 3.91 -6.91 34.44
C ASP A 591 5.21 -6.95 35.29
N LYS A 592 5.54 -8.12 35.85
CA LYS A 592 6.80 -8.32 36.57
C LYS A 592 8.03 -8.20 35.66
N GLY A 593 7.94 -8.71 34.43
CA GLY A 593 8.97 -8.53 33.42
C GLY A 593 9.24 -7.05 33.14
N TYR A 594 8.19 -6.24 32.98
CA TYR A 594 8.31 -4.80 32.77
C TYR A 594 8.89 -4.05 33.98
N VAL A 595 8.69 -4.52 35.22
CA VAL A 595 9.39 -3.96 36.39
C VAL A 595 10.91 -4.11 36.25
N GLU A 596 11.39 -5.27 35.82
CA GLU A 596 12.82 -5.49 35.63
C GLU A 596 13.36 -4.75 34.39
N VAL A 597 12.62 -4.75 33.27
CA VAL A 597 12.97 -3.96 32.08
C VAL A 597 13.05 -2.47 32.42
N ALA A 598 12.12 -1.94 33.22
CA ALA A 598 12.13 -0.54 33.64
C ALA A 598 13.40 -0.20 34.44
N LYS A 599 13.83 -1.06 35.37
CA LYS A 599 15.07 -0.87 36.13
C LYS A 599 16.31 -0.87 35.24
N MET A 600 16.36 -1.80 34.28
CA MET A 600 17.46 -1.89 33.31
C MET A 600 17.51 -0.64 32.43
N LEU A 601 16.36 -0.22 31.89
CA LEU A 601 16.23 0.97 31.06
C LEU A 601 16.60 2.24 31.83
N ALA A 602 16.06 2.46 33.03
CA ALA A 602 16.37 3.64 33.83
C ALA A 602 17.87 3.73 34.16
N THR A 603 18.50 2.58 34.42
CA THR A 603 19.95 2.49 34.66
C THR A 603 20.75 2.77 33.39
N GLY A 604 20.35 2.20 32.25
CA GLY A 604 21.02 2.44 30.96
C GLY A 604 20.84 3.88 30.47
N LEU A 605 19.69 4.50 30.73
CA LEU A 605 19.40 5.87 30.33
C LEU A 605 20.21 6.89 31.12
N TYR A 606 20.28 6.72 32.45
CA TYR A 606 20.72 7.80 33.35
C TYR A 606 21.76 7.37 34.39
N GLY A 607 22.21 6.12 34.34
CA GLY A 607 23.14 5.55 35.29
C GLY A 607 22.44 4.94 36.50
N HIS A 608 23.23 4.30 37.36
CA HIS A 608 22.71 3.70 38.59
C HIS A 608 22.28 4.79 39.57
N ALA A 609 21.02 4.72 40.00
CA ALA A 609 20.45 5.61 41.01
C ALA A 609 19.45 4.81 41.86
N SER A 610 19.45 5.09 43.17
CA SER A 610 18.43 4.59 44.07
C SER A 610 17.14 5.43 43.97
N TYR A 611 16.06 4.97 44.58
CA TYR A 611 14.85 5.77 44.69
C TYR A 611 15.08 6.97 45.64
N GLU A 612 15.14 8.16 45.06
CA GLU A 612 15.13 9.41 45.80
C GLU A 612 13.75 9.64 46.43
N SER A 613 12.67 9.27 45.73
CA SER A 613 11.31 9.33 46.24
C SER A 613 11.14 8.46 47.50
N LYS A 614 10.37 8.97 48.47
CA LYS A 614 10.08 8.30 49.75
C LYS A 614 8.64 7.83 49.89
N VAL A 615 7.82 8.01 48.85
CA VAL A 615 6.43 7.53 48.86
C VAL A 615 6.35 6.04 48.53
N ASP A 616 5.19 5.43 48.80
CA ASP A 616 4.89 4.09 48.30
C ASP A 616 4.95 4.10 46.76
N PRO A 617 5.82 3.29 46.12
CA PRO A 617 5.90 3.15 44.67
C PRO A 617 4.56 2.90 43.97
N LYS A 618 3.62 2.24 44.67
CA LYS A 618 2.28 1.99 44.13
C LYS A 618 1.50 3.27 43.85
N LEU A 619 1.69 4.33 44.63
CA LEU A 619 1.00 5.60 44.43
C LEU A 619 1.46 6.29 43.13
N VAL A 620 2.78 6.29 42.88
CA VAL A 620 3.34 6.81 41.63
C VAL A 620 2.86 5.96 40.46
N HIS A 621 2.94 4.63 40.59
CA HIS A 621 2.50 3.70 39.55
C HIS A 621 1.05 3.90 39.12
N GLU A 622 0.15 4.03 40.09
CA GLU A 622 -1.28 4.26 39.82
C GLU A 622 -1.55 5.62 39.17
N ALA A 623 -0.79 6.67 39.53
CA ALA A 623 -0.90 7.98 38.90
C ALA A 623 -0.39 7.96 37.44
N VAL A 624 0.73 7.26 37.18
CA VAL A 624 1.26 7.05 35.81
C VAL A 624 0.25 6.28 34.96
N LYS A 625 -0.37 5.22 35.51
CA LYS A 625 -1.38 4.43 34.80
C LYS A 625 -2.61 5.25 34.40
N GLU A 626 -3.06 6.15 35.27
CA GLU A 626 -4.15 7.08 34.92
C GLU A 626 -3.74 7.99 33.76
N LYS A 627 -2.54 8.57 33.80
CA LYS A 627 -2.00 9.42 32.72
C LYS A 627 -1.88 8.66 31.40
N ASP A 628 -1.34 7.44 31.43
CA ASP A 628 -1.14 6.62 30.24
C ASP A 628 -2.47 6.29 29.53
N TRP A 629 -3.56 6.15 30.28
CA TRP A 629 -4.88 5.99 29.70
C TRP A 629 -5.26 7.21 28.86
N PHE A 630 -5.16 8.42 29.41
CA PHE A 630 -5.45 9.65 28.66
C PHE A 630 -4.52 9.83 27.45
N TRP A 631 -3.22 9.59 27.64
CA TRP A 631 -2.26 9.66 26.54
C TRP A 631 -2.63 8.71 25.40
N ASN A 632 -2.97 7.45 25.71
CA ASN A 632 -3.30 6.47 24.70
C ASN A 632 -4.62 6.79 23.99
N THR A 633 -5.56 7.48 24.65
CA THR A 633 -6.79 7.98 24.01
C THR A 633 -6.57 9.15 23.05
N ASP A 634 -5.47 9.88 23.16
CA ASP A 634 -5.07 10.91 22.18
C ASP A 634 -4.20 10.31 21.07
N TYR A 635 -3.08 9.67 21.44
CA TYR A 635 -2.12 9.16 20.47
C TYR A 635 -2.67 7.99 19.65
N ASN A 636 -3.31 7.01 20.28
CA ASN A 636 -3.90 5.82 19.63
C ASN A 636 -5.43 5.80 19.78
N ILE A 637 -6.07 6.92 19.43
CA ILE A 637 -7.52 7.06 19.57
C ILE A 637 -8.29 5.92 18.88
N LEU A 638 -9.20 5.30 19.62
CA LEU A 638 -10.05 4.22 19.09
C LEU A 638 -10.85 4.76 17.90
N ASN A 639 -10.79 4.05 16.77
CA ASN A 639 -11.46 4.45 15.53
C ASN A 639 -11.00 5.83 15.00
N GLY A 640 -9.70 6.13 15.07
CA GLY A 640 -9.09 7.39 14.62
C GLY A 640 -9.29 7.78 13.16
N VAL A 641 -9.96 6.96 12.35
CA VAL A 641 -10.44 7.37 11.02
C VAL A 641 -11.57 8.41 11.11
N HIS A 642 -12.33 8.43 12.21
CA HIS A 642 -13.32 9.47 12.48
C HIS A 642 -12.69 10.74 13.05
N ALA A 643 -11.62 10.61 13.85
CA ALA A 643 -10.95 11.77 14.45
C ALA A 643 -9.92 12.45 13.54
N HIS A 644 -9.28 11.69 12.65
CA HIS A 644 -8.16 12.16 11.83
C HIS A 644 -8.24 11.74 10.36
N GLY A 645 -9.17 10.85 10.00
CA GLY A 645 -9.17 10.17 8.72
C GLY A 645 -10.29 10.59 7.77
N ARG A 646 -10.46 9.81 6.70
CA ARG A 646 -11.51 10.01 5.67
C ARG A 646 -12.96 10.05 6.18
N ARG A 647 -13.23 9.67 7.44
CA ARG A 647 -14.58 9.77 8.06
C ARG A 647 -14.73 10.96 8.99
N TYR A 648 -13.75 11.88 8.98
CA TYR A 648 -13.81 13.11 9.75
C TYR A 648 -15.03 13.95 9.36
N ASN A 649 -15.29 14.17 8.07
CA ASN A 649 -16.47 14.95 7.66
C ASN A 649 -17.76 14.10 7.66
N PRO A 650 -18.92 14.69 8.04
CA PRO A 650 -19.13 16.10 8.42
C PRO A 650 -19.06 16.36 9.94
N TYR A 651 -19.07 15.34 10.79
CA TYR A 651 -19.27 15.51 12.25
C TYR A 651 -17.99 15.66 13.06
N GLY A 652 -16.87 15.18 12.53
CA GLY A 652 -15.57 15.29 13.18
C GLY A 652 -15.12 16.73 13.46
N PRO A 653 -15.29 17.70 12.55
CA PRO A 653 -15.01 19.12 12.81
C PRO A 653 -15.77 19.72 13.99
N GLN A 654 -16.89 19.11 14.40
CA GLN A 654 -17.74 19.65 15.46
C GLN A 654 -17.31 19.21 16.86
N ASN A 655 -16.82 17.96 17.00
CA ASN A 655 -16.60 17.35 18.31
C ASN A 655 -15.12 17.16 18.62
N TYR A 656 -14.35 16.60 17.68
CA TYR A 656 -12.99 16.16 17.97
C TYR A 656 -12.01 17.28 18.32
N PRO A 657 -12.11 18.51 17.74
CA PRO A 657 -11.25 19.61 18.16
C PRO A 657 -11.24 19.86 19.66
N ASP A 658 -12.42 20.09 20.23
CA ASP A 658 -12.60 20.39 21.65
C ASP A 658 -12.32 19.17 22.54
N GLU A 659 -12.70 17.96 22.10
CA GLU A 659 -12.44 16.72 22.83
C GLU A 659 -10.94 16.42 22.94
N VAL A 660 -10.19 16.57 21.84
CA VAL A 660 -8.73 16.34 21.82
C VAL A 660 -8.01 17.41 22.63
N GLN A 661 -8.42 18.68 22.53
CA GLN A 661 -7.87 19.74 23.38
C GLN A 661 -8.08 19.42 24.87
N LYS A 662 -9.32 19.12 25.27
CA LYS A 662 -9.63 18.77 26.66
C LYS A 662 -8.85 17.53 27.12
N SER A 663 -8.73 16.50 26.30
CA SER A 663 -7.98 15.27 26.62
C SER A 663 -6.50 15.56 26.90
N ARG A 664 -5.87 16.43 26.10
CA ARG A 664 -4.47 16.85 26.32
C ARG A 664 -4.30 17.65 27.60
N GLU A 665 -5.23 18.55 27.91
CA GLU A 665 -5.23 19.30 29.18
C GLU A 665 -5.41 18.37 30.39
N MET A 666 -6.33 17.39 30.30
CA MET A 666 -6.51 16.37 31.33
C MET A 666 -5.24 15.53 31.52
N THR A 667 -4.55 15.18 30.44
CA THR A 667 -3.26 14.48 30.48
C THR A 667 -2.21 15.31 31.22
N ALA A 668 -2.09 16.61 30.89
CA ALA A 668 -1.14 17.52 31.54
C ALA A 668 -1.40 17.70 33.05
N LEU A 669 -2.67 17.69 33.47
CA LEU A 669 -3.00 17.69 34.90
C LEU A 669 -2.51 16.42 35.62
N ARG A 670 -2.49 15.26 34.96
CA ARG A 670 -1.93 14.04 35.55
C ARG A 670 -0.41 14.03 35.57
N ASP A 671 0.26 14.65 34.59
CA ASP A 671 1.72 14.85 34.69
C ASP A 671 2.06 15.62 35.99
N ASN A 672 1.33 16.70 36.29
CA ASN A 672 1.48 17.46 37.53
C ASN A 672 1.16 16.62 38.78
N LEU A 673 0.14 15.76 38.72
CA LEU A 673 -0.17 14.83 39.81
C LEU A 673 0.99 13.85 40.06
N ILE A 674 1.55 13.26 39.01
CA ILE A 674 2.68 12.33 39.12
C ILE A 674 3.86 13.01 39.82
N HIS A 675 4.20 14.25 39.44
CA HIS A 675 5.27 15.00 40.11
C HIS A 675 4.95 15.28 41.58
N ALA A 676 3.71 15.67 41.90
CA ALA A 676 3.29 15.93 43.27
C ALA A 676 3.30 14.66 44.14
N VAL A 677 2.90 13.50 43.59
CA VAL A 677 2.93 12.21 44.27
C VAL A 677 4.37 11.73 44.44
N ALA A 678 5.19 11.78 43.40
CA ALA A 678 6.59 11.33 43.44
C ALA A 678 7.43 12.13 44.45
N THR A 679 7.15 13.42 44.63
CA THR A 679 7.80 14.29 45.63
C THR A 679 7.17 14.20 47.03
N GLY A 680 6.07 13.45 47.20
CA GLY A 680 5.36 13.32 48.48
C GLY A 680 4.56 14.56 48.88
N LYS A 681 4.32 15.52 47.98
CA LYS A 681 3.46 16.68 48.22
C LYS A 681 1.98 16.29 48.38
N THR A 682 1.56 15.17 47.80
CA THR A 682 0.23 14.58 47.99
C THR A 682 0.29 13.06 47.91
N THR A 683 -0.65 12.40 48.57
CA THR A 683 -0.96 10.96 48.38
C THR A 683 -2.33 10.74 47.76
N GLU A 684 -3.09 11.83 47.54
CA GLU A 684 -4.39 11.80 46.90
C GLU A 684 -4.23 11.72 45.37
N ARG A 685 -5.05 10.91 44.72
CA ARG A 685 -5.08 10.76 43.24
C ARG A 685 -6.12 11.64 42.56
N LYS A 686 -6.85 12.47 43.31
CA LYS A 686 -7.96 13.23 42.75
C LYS A 686 -7.42 14.37 41.89
N VAL A 687 -7.80 14.37 40.62
CA VAL A 687 -7.54 15.48 39.69
C VAL A 687 -8.83 16.25 39.44
N ASP A 688 -8.73 17.57 39.39
CA ASP A 688 -9.86 18.46 39.12
C ASP A 688 -9.95 18.81 37.62
N ASP A 689 -10.74 18.04 36.89
CA ASP A 689 -10.95 18.22 35.45
C ASP A 689 -11.85 19.40 35.09
N SER A 690 -12.50 20.03 36.06
CA SER A 690 -13.35 21.20 35.81
C SER A 690 -12.56 22.41 35.30
N LYS A 691 -11.24 22.41 35.49
CA LYS A 691 -10.30 23.44 35.01
C LYS A 691 -9.91 23.27 33.54
N THR A 692 -10.27 22.16 32.92
CA THR A 692 -10.01 21.91 31.49
C THR A 692 -11.09 22.54 30.61
N HIS A 693 -10.78 22.63 29.33
CA HIS A 693 -11.64 23.13 28.27
C HIS A 693 -13.05 22.55 28.39
N ALA A 694 -14.04 23.44 28.39
CA ALA A 694 -15.44 23.05 28.47
C ALA A 694 -15.89 22.57 27.08
N LEU A 695 -16.43 21.37 27.00
CA LEU A 695 -16.94 20.86 25.72
C LEU A 695 -18.19 21.63 25.33
N PRO A 696 -18.31 22.07 24.07
CA PRO A 696 -19.54 22.67 23.57
C PRO A 696 -20.68 21.63 23.60
N PRO A 697 -21.94 22.06 23.78
CA PRO A 697 -23.07 21.14 23.70
C PRO A 697 -23.16 20.53 22.30
N VAL A 698 -23.35 19.21 22.22
CA VAL A 698 -23.51 18.49 20.95
C VAL A 698 -25.00 18.49 20.56
N PRO A 699 -25.42 19.20 19.50
CA PRO A 699 -26.80 19.18 19.02
C PRO A 699 -27.14 17.84 18.36
N THR A 700 -28.41 17.43 18.48
CA THR A 700 -28.91 16.24 17.78
C THR A 700 -28.90 16.45 16.26
N ASN A 701 -28.44 15.45 15.52
CA ASN A 701 -28.57 15.39 14.06
C ASN A 701 -29.81 14.60 13.62
N TYR A 702 -30.63 14.14 14.56
CA TYR A 702 -31.88 13.46 14.29
C TYR A 702 -32.90 14.46 13.74
N VAL A 703 -33.53 14.10 12.61
CA VAL A 703 -34.60 14.89 12.01
C VAL A 703 -35.81 13.98 11.87
N PRO A 704 -36.91 14.24 12.61
CA PRO A 704 -38.14 13.49 12.50
C PRO A 704 -38.64 13.47 11.04
N SER A 705 -38.96 12.29 10.53
CA SER A 705 -39.54 12.12 9.20
C SER A 705 -40.26 10.79 9.08
N VAL A 706 -41.04 10.60 8.01
CA VAL A 706 -41.69 9.31 7.74
C VAL A 706 -40.67 8.15 7.69
N LYS A 707 -39.43 8.43 7.22
CA LYS A 707 -38.34 7.44 7.18
C LYS A 707 -37.64 7.24 8.51
N ASN A 708 -37.43 8.33 9.27
CA ASN A 708 -36.60 8.30 10.49
C ASN A 708 -37.42 8.01 11.76
N GLY A 709 -38.75 8.12 11.67
CA GLY A 709 -39.64 8.02 12.81
C GLY A 709 -39.86 9.36 13.52
N SER A 710 -40.50 9.27 14.69
CA SER A 710 -40.72 10.36 15.63
C SER A 710 -39.79 10.21 16.82
N GLU A 711 -39.41 11.32 17.46
CA GLU A 711 -38.74 11.31 18.77
C GLU A 711 -39.67 10.80 19.89
N LYS A 712 -40.98 10.71 19.61
CA LYS A 712 -41.96 10.18 20.55
C LYS A 712 -42.02 8.65 20.45
N TYR A 713 -41.49 7.97 21.46
CA TYR A 713 -41.69 6.55 21.67
C TYR A 713 -43.12 6.25 22.14
N LEU A 714 -43.78 5.26 21.52
CA LEU A 714 -45.09 4.75 21.94
C LEU A 714 -44.89 3.56 22.88
N TYR A 715 -45.68 3.50 23.94
CA TYR A 715 -45.58 2.46 24.96
C TYR A 715 -46.95 1.88 25.28
N GLY A 716 -47.00 0.61 25.71
CA GLY A 716 -48.23 -0.02 26.17
C GLY A 716 -49.34 -0.02 25.11
N GLU A 717 -50.54 0.34 25.53
CA GLU A 717 -51.72 0.42 24.69
C GLU A 717 -51.56 1.37 23.48
N ASP A 718 -50.79 2.45 23.62
CA ASP A 718 -50.57 3.38 22.51
C ASP A 718 -49.74 2.74 21.39
N ALA A 719 -48.80 1.86 21.74
CA ALA A 719 -48.06 1.06 20.75
C ALA A 719 -48.98 0.00 20.12
N LEU A 720 -49.77 -0.72 20.92
CA LEU A 720 -50.69 -1.75 20.44
C LEU A 720 -51.73 -1.19 19.45
N LYS A 721 -52.32 -0.02 19.73
CA LYS A 721 -53.28 0.66 18.85
C LYS A 721 -52.69 1.08 17.50
N SER A 722 -51.38 1.24 17.42
CA SER A 722 -50.70 1.62 16.17
C SER A 722 -50.49 0.44 15.21
N LEU A 723 -50.63 -0.80 15.69
CA LEU A 723 -50.41 -2.01 14.92
C LEU A 723 -51.69 -2.44 14.17
N LYS A 724 -51.56 -2.81 12.90
CA LYS A 724 -52.63 -3.46 12.13
C LYS A 724 -52.35 -4.95 12.07
N VAL A 725 -53.34 -5.74 12.49
CA VAL A 725 -53.22 -7.20 12.59
C VAL A 725 -54.13 -7.85 11.53
N PRO A 726 -53.66 -8.86 10.77
CA PRO A 726 -54.50 -9.60 9.83
C PRO A 726 -55.69 -10.28 10.51
N GLU A 727 -56.74 -10.57 9.73
CA GLU A 727 -57.92 -11.27 10.22
C GLU A 727 -57.55 -12.64 10.82
N GLY A 728 -58.10 -12.95 12.00
CA GLY A 728 -57.81 -14.18 12.74
C GLY A 728 -56.58 -14.14 13.65
N TYR A 729 -55.81 -13.04 13.67
CA TYR A 729 -54.63 -12.88 14.52
C TYR A 729 -54.86 -11.84 15.65
N LYS A 730 -54.13 -12.00 16.76
CA LYS A 730 -54.14 -11.11 17.93
C LYS A 730 -52.69 -10.75 18.31
N VAL A 731 -52.45 -9.51 18.73
CA VAL A 731 -51.16 -9.07 19.30
C VAL A 731 -51.39 -8.62 20.75
N GLU A 732 -50.52 -9.04 21.65
CA GLU A 732 -50.55 -8.68 23.07
C GLU A 732 -49.17 -8.24 23.55
N LEU A 733 -49.13 -7.26 24.47
CA LEU A 733 -47.88 -6.87 25.11
C LEU A 733 -47.48 -7.96 26.12
N PHE A 734 -46.33 -8.60 25.88
CA PHE A 734 -45.78 -9.62 26.77
C PHE A 734 -44.84 -9.04 27.85
N ALA A 735 -43.97 -8.10 27.47
CA ALA A 735 -43.07 -7.40 28.37
C ALA A 735 -42.66 -6.03 27.79
N SER A 736 -42.46 -5.03 28.65
CA SER A 736 -41.94 -3.71 28.27
C SER A 736 -40.78 -3.29 29.18
N GLU A 737 -39.90 -2.44 28.66
CA GLU A 737 -38.82 -1.82 29.43
C GLU A 737 -39.31 -0.95 30.59
N LYS A 738 -40.59 -0.57 30.61
CA LYS A 738 -41.19 0.15 31.74
C LYS A 738 -41.23 -0.71 33.00
N GLU A 739 -41.66 -1.97 32.88
CA GLU A 739 -41.69 -2.91 34.01
C GLU A 739 -40.36 -3.65 34.17
N PHE A 740 -39.60 -3.82 33.07
CA PHE A 740 -38.31 -4.50 33.06
C PHE A 740 -37.22 -3.64 32.39
N PRO A 741 -36.61 -2.67 33.09
CA PRO A 741 -35.66 -1.73 32.50
C PRO A 741 -34.49 -2.38 31.74
N ASN A 742 -34.08 -3.57 32.17
CA ASN A 742 -33.00 -4.34 31.51
C ASN A 742 -33.39 -4.90 30.13
N LEU A 743 -34.67 -4.82 29.74
CA LEU A 743 -35.17 -5.19 28.41
C LEU A 743 -35.01 -4.08 27.36
N ALA A 744 -34.46 -2.92 27.74
CA ALA A 744 -34.23 -1.82 26.81
C ALA A 744 -33.29 -2.23 25.65
N ASN A 745 -33.61 -1.77 24.43
CA ASN A 745 -32.84 -2.04 23.21
C ASN A 745 -32.55 -3.55 22.96
N PRO A 746 -33.59 -4.38 22.75
CA PRO A 746 -33.42 -5.81 22.49
C PRO A 746 -32.85 -6.04 21.09
N MET A 747 -31.74 -6.77 21.01
CA MET A 747 -31.11 -7.13 19.74
C MET A 747 -31.49 -8.52 19.24
N GLN A 748 -31.68 -9.45 20.17
CA GLN A 748 -31.95 -10.85 19.85
C GLN A 748 -32.87 -11.45 20.91
N MET A 749 -33.79 -12.29 20.47
CA MET A 749 -34.67 -13.05 21.36
C MET A 749 -34.77 -14.51 20.92
N SER A 750 -34.82 -15.43 21.89
CA SER A 750 -35.04 -16.85 21.64
C SER A 750 -35.79 -17.50 22.80
N PHE A 751 -36.70 -18.42 22.50
CA PHE A 751 -37.26 -19.31 23.50
C PHE A 751 -36.36 -20.54 23.69
N ASP A 752 -36.25 -21.04 24.92
CA ASP A 752 -35.69 -22.36 25.17
C ASP A 752 -36.76 -23.45 25.22
N ASN A 753 -36.34 -24.71 25.31
CA ASN A 753 -37.23 -25.88 25.34
C ASN A 753 -38.12 -25.95 26.60
N LYS A 754 -37.97 -25.03 27.56
CA LYS A 754 -38.84 -24.90 28.74
C LYS A 754 -39.82 -23.73 28.60
N GLY A 755 -39.88 -23.08 27.44
CA GLY A 755 -40.77 -21.95 27.18
C GLY A 755 -40.31 -20.62 27.79
N ARG A 756 -39.04 -20.51 28.20
CA ARG A 756 -38.50 -19.24 28.73
C ARG A 756 -37.96 -18.39 27.60
N LEU A 757 -38.33 -17.11 27.58
CA LEU A 757 -37.80 -16.13 26.64
C LEU A 757 -36.46 -15.57 27.14
N TRP A 758 -35.41 -15.78 26.37
CA TRP A 758 -34.10 -15.17 26.55
C TRP A 758 -33.97 -13.97 25.62
N VAL A 759 -33.58 -12.82 26.16
CA VAL A 759 -33.41 -11.58 25.41
C VAL A 759 -31.99 -11.06 25.63
N ALA A 760 -31.26 -10.84 24.55
CA ALA A 760 -30.00 -10.11 24.56
C ALA A 760 -30.29 -8.63 24.29
N THR A 761 -29.84 -7.76 25.19
CA THR A 761 -30.05 -6.32 25.12
C THR A 761 -28.74 -5.55 24.99
N MET A 762 -28.82 -4.35 24.42
CA MET A 762 -27.73 -3.36 24.41
C MET A 762 -28.22 -2.07 25.06
N PRO A 763 -28.40 -2.04 26.39
CA PRO A 763 -28.77 -0.82 27.08
C PRO A 763 -27.70 0.25 26.84
N THR A 764 -28.13 1.44 26.45
CA THR A 764 -27.28 2.61 26.16
C THR A 764 -26.98 3.41 27.41
#